data_AF-A0AA39LSL4-F1
#
_entry.id   AF-A0AA39LSL4-F1
#
_cell.length_a   1.000
_cell.length_b   1.000
_cell.length_c   1.000
_cell.angle_alpha   90.00
_cell.angle_beta   90.00
_cell.angle_gamma   90.00
#
_symmetry.space_group_name_H-M   'P 1'
#
loop_
_entity.id
_entity.type
_entity.pdbx_description
1 polymer ?
#
loop_
_entity_poly.entity_id
_entity_poly.type
_entity_poly.pdbx_seq_one_letter_code
_entity_poly.pdbx_strand_id
1 'polypeptide(L)'
;MAAATFVTDFVAGWVSGCSGLLIGHPFDTVKTRLQTSNTYNGIFDCFRKTVSKESVRGLYKGMLAPFVSTGVMNSCMFVGYNQSLRLLHPGTHRDHVPMHKVYAAQLIGSLVQLIPGIPVEHIKTKLQVQCENKTAHFRGPWHCFRELVQTGGIRAVYRGGGVQVWRDCIGFMFYFPVYEKGKREIKKLMKDKESIVPTIIAGGCAGSISWWVICPIEVVKNRIQTASASTPKAFLPTAKSVFATDGLRGFYRGGLVLLVRGFPVNALVFVVYEKIMACGMHSAAVLGLVLLALGASGLDNGLVRKPPMGWMSWTKYYCEIDCVKHPFGCINEDLYMAQADRMINLLFYPILLASKPPIQPTVTPVIPGKDGYRDVGYEYIHIDDCWMANQRAPDGQLVANATRFPSGIKALSKYMHDRGLKLGIYEDIGTKTCGGYPGSATHLKTDADTFASWDVDYLKLDGCWIEEDEMPEQYENMEGILNGTGRQIVYSCSWPAYLIDQPQKQDYKLIAQYCNLWRNFDDISMSWSSILSIINYYDHNQDRQIPYNGPGQWFDPDMIIGGNTEITYDQARVQMTIWSMWSAPLIMSNDLRTVDEESKKILQNREVIAIDQDPMGIMGRLVANTTDLGVYVKPVVPRDTAKNTTSYAVAILNRSSSKKHSVTLQLSHLGMSNAEGYACRDLWELSDLGTFRPRDSFNFDIKPTAVQFIKCSLPNL
;
A
#
# COMPACT_ATOMS: atom_id res chain seq x y z
N MET A 1 31.99 20.94 15.21
CA MET A 1 32.42 19.70 14.54
C MET A 1 32.04 18.41 15.30
N ALA A 2 32.18 18.34 16.63
CA ALA A 2 31.82 17.13 17.40
C ALA A 2 30.32 16.76 17.37
N ALA A 3 29.40 17.74 17.44
CA ALA A 3 27.96 17.48 17.35
C ALA A 3 27.52 16.95 15.96
N ALA A 4 28.09 17.49 14.87
CA ALA A 4 27.78 17.05 13.51
C ALA A 4 28.25 15.61 13.24
N THR A 5 29.38 15.20 13.82
CA THR A 5 29.89 13.83 13.69
C THR A 5 29.08 12.83 14.54
N PHE A 6 28.60 13.24 15.72
CA PHE A 6 27.68 12.42 16.53
C PHE A 6 26.37 12.12 15.80
N VAL A 7 25.72 13.14 15.24
CA VAL A 7 24.45 12.97 14.50
C VAL A 7 24.65 12.07 13.29
N THR A 8 25.76 12.25 12.56
CA THR A 8 26.07 11.42 11.39
C THR A 8 26.29 9.96 11.78
N ASP A 9 27.06 9.68 12.84
CA ASP A 9 27.27 8.31 13.34
C ASP A 9 25.96 7.67 13.80
N PHE A 10 25.07 8.44 14.44
CA PHE A 10 23.77 7.97 14.91
C PHE A 10 22.86 7.60 13.74
N VAL A 11 22.72 8.48 12.74
CA VAL A 11 21.88 8.26 11.55
C VAL A 11 22.43 7.12 10.70
N ALA A 12 23.74 7.09 10.46
CA ALA A 12 24.38 5.98 9.75
C ALA A 12 24.18 4.65 10.48
N GLY A 13 24.31 4.63 11.81
CA GLY A 13 24.04 3.46 12.63
C GLY A 13 22.58 3.00 12.57
N TRP A 14 21.64 3.94 12.50
CA TRP A 14 20.21 3.63 12.43
C TRP A 14 19.87 3.00 11.08
N VAL A 15 20.22 3.68 9.99
CA VAL A 15 19.90 3.25 8.62
C VAL A 15 20.58 1.92 8.29
N SER A 16 21.84 1.75 8.69
CA SER A 16 22.55 0.47 8.51
C SER A 16 21.91 -0.66 9.32
N GLY A 17 21.53 -0.40 10.58
CA GLY A 17 20.83 -1.38 11.42
C GLY A 17 19.49 -1.81 10.85
N CYS A 18 18.69 -0.86 10.38
CA CYS A 18 17.42 -1.13 9.68
C CYS A 18 17.64 -1.94 8.39
N SER A 19 18.65 -1.59 7.60
CA SER A 19 18.99 -2.29 6.36
C SER A 19 19.41 -3.74 6.64
N GLY A 20 20.21 -3.96 7.69
CA GLY A 20 20.58 -5.30 8.15
C GLY A 20 19.37 -6.13 8.56
N LEU A 21 18.40 -5.52 9.26
CA LEU A 21 17.16 -6.21 9.64
C LEU A 21 16.34 -6.63 8.42
N LEU A 22 16.26 -5.83 7.36
CA LEU A 22 15.52 -6.20 6.13
C LEU A 22 16.03 -7.52 5.51
N ILE A 23 17.32 -7.80 5.62
CA ILE A 23 17.88 -9.09 5.18
C ILE A 23 17.75 -10.16 6.27
N GLY A 24 17.90 -9.78 7.55
CA GLY A 24 17.93 -10.72 8.68
C GLY A 24 16.55 -11.22 9.13
N HIS A 25 15.50 -10.44 8.91
CA HIS A 25 14.17 -10.71 9.47
C HIS A 25 13.53 -11.98 8.90
N PRO A 26 13.67 -12.35 7.60
CA PRO A 26 13.24 -13.66 7.11
C PRO A 26 13.86 -14.83 7.87
N PHE A 27 15.17 -14.75 8.19
CA PHE A 27 15.85 -15.78 8.98
C PHE A 27 15.32 -15.81 10.41
N ASP A 28 15.04 -14.65 11.00
CA ASP A 28 14.46 -14.54 12.35
C ASP A 28 13.03 -15.10 12.39
N THR A 29 12.22 -14.87 11.36
CA THR A 29 10.87 -15.43 11.21
C THR A 29 10.90 -16.94 11.06
N VAL A 30 11.76 -17.47 10.17
CA VAL A 30 11.92 -18.93 9.99
C VAL A 30 12.44 -19.57 11.27
N LYS A 31 13.46 -18.97 11.92
CA LYS A 31 13.97 -19.43 13.22
C LYS A 31 12.84 -19.50 14.24
N THR A 32 12.07 -18.43 14.38
CA THR A 32 11.00 -18.34 15.38
C THR A 32 9.92 -19.39 15.10
N ARG A 33 9.45 -19.53 13.85
CA ARG A 33 8.43 -20.52 13.47
C ARG A 33 8.88 -21.97 13.66
N LEU A 34 10.14 -22.26 13.38
CA LEU A 34 10.73 -23.58 13.66
C LEU A 34 10.85 -23.86 15.16
N GLN A 35 11.04 -22.83 15.97
CA GLN A 35 11.13 -22.95 17.42
C GLN A 35 9.75 -23.06 18.07
N THR A 36 8.72 -22.43 17.49
CA THR A 36 7.39 -22.33 18.08
C THR A 36 6.34 -23.30 17.54
N SER A 37 6.60 -23.98 16.41
CA SER A 37 5.62 -24.85 15.77
C SER A 37 6.21 -26.19 15.35
N ASN A 38 5.54 -27.28 15.73
CA ASN A 38 5.91 -28.65 15.34
C ASN A 38 5.45 -29.01 13.91
N THR A 39 4.87 -28.08 13.15
CA THR A 39 4.28 -28.32 11.82
C THR A 39 5.32 -28.33 10.69
N TYR A 40 6.58 -28.02 11.00
CA TYR A 40 7.64 -27.85 10.02
C TYR A 40 8.75 -28.89 10.24
N ASN A 41 9.13 -29.59 9.16
CA ASN A 41 10.13 -30.66 9.22
C ASN A 41 11.58 -30.15 9.05
N GLY A 42 11.79 -28.83 8.97
CA GLY A 42 13.11 -28.23 8.82
C GLY A 42 13.07 -26.80 8.24
N ILE A 43 14.24 -26.15 8.16
CA ILE A 43 14.37 -24.74 7.76
C ILE A 43 13.76 -24.47 6.39
N PHE A 44 14.09 -25.29 5.40
CA PHE A 44 13.59 -25.14 4.03
C PHE A 44 12.09 -25.42 3.92
N ASP A 45 11.57 -26.38 4.68
CA ASP A 45 10.14 -26.70 4.72
C ASP A 45 9.34 -25.54 5.33
N CYS A 46 9.83 -24.95 6.44
CA CYS A 46 9.22 -23.77 7.05
C CYS A 46 9.24 -22.56 6.12
N PHE A 47 10.37 -22.28 5.48
CA PHE A 47 10.50 -21.19 4.52
C PHE A 47 9.54 -21.38 3.34
N ARG A 48 9.55 -22.56 2.70
CA ARG A 48 8.69 -22.88 1.55
C ARG A 48 7.21 -22.77 1.90
N LYS A 49 6.78 -23.38 3.02
CA LYS A 49 5.37 -23.32 3.47
C LYS A 49 4.93 -21.92 3.85
N THR A 50 5.83 -21.11 4.43
CA THR A 50 5.54 -19.72 4.76
C THR A 50 5.36 -18.89 3.49
N VAL A 51 6.27 -19.03 2.52
CA VAL A 51 6.16 -18.32 1.23
C VAL A 51 4.97 -18.80 0.41
N SER A 52 4.65 -20.10 0.44
CA SER A 52 3.51 -20.63 -0.34
C SER A 52 2.15 -20.27 0.26
N LYS A 53 2.06 -20.08 1.58
CA LYS A 53 0.78 -19.79 2.28
C LYS A 53 0.56 -18.32 2.58
N GLU A 54 1.63 -17.57 2.84
CA GLU A 54 1.59 -16.17 3.29
C GLU A 54 2.40 -15.23 2.39
N SER A 55 2.84 -15.72 1.22
CA SER A 55 3.75 -15.01 0.32
C SER A 55 5.09 -14.65 0.98
N VAL A 56 5.95 -13.95 0.24
CA VAL A 56 7.22 -13.39 0.75
C VAL A 56 6.96 -12.44 1.93
N ARG A 57 5.79 -11.78 1.98
CA ARG A 57 5.40 -10.89 3.08
C ARG A 57 5.22 -11.61 4.42
N GLY A 58 4.84 -12.89 4.43
CA GLY A 58 4.79 -13.72 5.64
C GLY A 58 6.13 -13.85 6.36
N LEU A 59 7.25 -13.70 5.63
CA LEU A 59 8.61 -13.67 6.21
C LEU A 59 8.90 -12.36 6.96
N TYR A 60 8.15 -11.30 6.67
CA TYR A 60 8.33 -9.94 7.20
C TYR A 60 7.29 -9.52 8.24
N LYS A 61 6.35 -10.41 8.57
CA LYS A 61 5.31 -10.16 9.56
C LYS A 61 5.91 -9.82 10.93
N GLY A 62 5.41 -8.75 11.57
CA GLY A 62 5.86 -8.30 12.89
C GLY A 62 7.21 -7.58 12.93
N MET A 63 7.75 -7.13 11.79
CA MET A 63 9.06 -6.49 11.71
C MET A 63 9.13 -5.09 12.36
N LEU A 64 8.02 -4.36 12.49
CA LEU A 64 8.02 -2.95 12.91
C LEU A 64 8.69 -2.69 14.27
N ALA A 65 8.34 -3.48 15.30
CA ALA A 65 8.95 -3.33 16.63
C ALA A 65 10.45 -3.70 16.64
N PRO A 66 10.88 -4.83 16.02
CA PRO A 66 12.29 -5.09 15.74
C PRO A 66 13.00 -4.00 14.93
N PHE A 67 12.32 -3.34 14.00
CA PHE A 67 12.90 -2.32 13.10
C PHE A 67 13.34 -1.07 13.86
N VAL A 68 12.46 -0.52 14.70
CA VAL A 68 12.78 0.64 15.52
C VAL A 68 13.88 0.30 16.54
N SER A 69 13.74 -0.84 17.22
CA SER A 69 14.68 -1.22 18.29
C SER A 69 16.07 -1.59 17.77
N THR A 70 16.17 -2.26 16.62
CA THR A 70 17.46 -2.60 15.98
C THR A 70 18.18 -1.37 15.45
N GLY A 71 17.44 -0.36 14.97
CA GLY A 71 18.00 0.94 14.59
C GLY A 71 18.67 1.62 15.77
N VAL A 72 17.93 1.81 16.88
CA VAL A 72 18.45 2.42 18.12
C VAL A 72 19.70 1.70 18.64
N MET A 73 19.65 0.37 18.72
CA MET A 73 20.76 -0.43 19.23
C MET A 73 22.03 -0.27 18.40
N ASN A 74 21.91 -0.30 17.07
CA ASN A 74 23.06 -0.12 16.18
C ASN A 74 23.58 1.33 16.21
N SER A 75 22.71 2.32 16.30
CA SER A 75 23.12 3.72 16.52
C SER A 75 23.95 3.87 17.79
N CYS A 76 23.48 3.34 18.92
CA CYS A 76 24.22 3.37 20.19
C CYS A 76 25.58 2.68 20.07
N MET A 77 25.63 1.52 19.40
CA MET A 77 26.86 0.77 19.17
C MET A 77 27.88 1.57 18.34
N PHE A 78 27.49 2.05 17.17
CA PHE A 78 28.39 2.77 16.26
C PHE A 78 28.82 4.12 16.84
N VAL A 79 27.91 4.86 17.46
CA VAL A 79 28.24 6.12 18.16
C VAL A 79 29.21 5.84 19.29
N GLY A 80 28.91 4.89 20.17
CA GLY A 80 29.73 4.53 21.31
C GLY A 80 31.14 4.10 20.89
N TYR A 81 31.25 3.23 19.88
CA TYR A 81 32.53 2.80 19.32
C TYR A 81 33.33 4.00 18.75
N ASN A 82 32.73 4.78 17.85
CA ASN A 82 33.45 5.84 17.15
C ASN A 82 33.83 7.00 18.07
N GLN A 83 32.97 7.40 19.02
CA GLN A 83 33.31 8.46 19.97
C GLN A 83 34.43 8.01 20.90
N SER A 84 34.38 6.77 21.40
CA SER A 84 35.45 6.22 22.24
C SER A 84 36.77 6.12 21.48
N LEU A 85 36.73 5.70 20.22
CA LEU A 85 37.92 5.61 19.39
C LEU A 85 38.57 6.98 19.14
N ARG A 86 37.76 8.02 18.89
CA ARG A 86 38.23 9.40 18.73
C ARG A 86 38.85 9.96 20.01
N LEU A 87 38.31 9.60 21.17
CA LEU A 87 38.86 9.99 22.48
C LEU A 87 40.18 9.27 22.78
N LEU A 88 40.27 7.97 22.48
CA LEU A 88 41.46 7.16 22.74
C LEU A 88 42.60 7.40 21.72
N HIS A 89 42.27 7.95 20.55
CA HIS A 89 43.24 8.29 19.51
C HIS A 89 42.85 9.55 18.73
N PRO A 90 43.02 10.73 19.35
CA PRO A 90 42.79 12.00 18.65
C PRO A 90 43.88 12.23 17.59
N GLY A 91 43.49 12.48 16.33
CA GLY A 91 44.38 13.13 15.35
C GLY A 91 45.02 12.29 14.23
N THR A 92 44.53 11.10 13.87
CA THR A 92 45.12 10.31 12.75
C THR A 92 44.07 9.62 11.87
N HIS A 93 44.40 9.42 10.59
CA HIS A 93 43.60 8.62 9.64
C HIS A 93 43.32 7.20 10.19
N ARG A 94 42.08 6.71 10.03
CA ARG A 94 41.57 5.41 10.56
C ARG A 94 42.44 4.20 10.20
N ASP A 95 43.29 4.28 9.18
CA ASP A 95 44.00 3.15 8.61
C ASP A 95 45.07 2.53 9.53
N HIS A 96 45.49 3.20 10.62
CA HIS A 96 46.56 2.73 11.51
C HIS A 96 46.24 2.77 13.01
N VAL A 97 44.97 2.55 13.39
CA VAL A 97 44.64 2.50 14.82
C VAL A 97 45.16 1.20 15.46
N PRO A 98 45.92 1.25 16.57
CA PRO A 98 46.38 0.06 17.29
C PRO A 98 45.21 -0.80 17.79
N MET A 99 45.31 -2.12 17.65
CA MET A 99 44.20 -3.04 17.99
C MET A 99 43.75 -2.93 19.45
N HIS A 100 44.65 -2.68 20.41
CA HIS A 100 44.26 -2.52 21.81
C HIS A 100 43.28 -1.35 22.03
N LYS A 101 43.36 -0.29 21.21
CA LYS A 101 42.41 0.83 21.25
C LYS A 101 41.08 0.47 20.60
N VAL A 102 41.09 -0.35 19.56
CA VAL A 102 39.87 -0.91 18.95
C VAL A 102 39.12 -1.77 19.97
N TYR A 103 39.83 -2.64 20.70
CA TYR A 103 39.24 -3.43 21.79
C TYR A 103 38.64 -2.56 22.91
N ALA A 104 39.38 -1.53 23.36
CA ALA A 104 38.90 -0.63 24.41
C ALA A 104 37.69 0.21 23.97
N ALA A 105 37.74 0.81 22.78
CA ALA A 105 36.63 1.58 22.21
C ALA A 105 35.38 0.71 22.02
N GLN A 106 35.59 -0.54 21.62
CA GLN A 106 34.50 -1.48 21.44
C GLN A 106 33.81 -1.84 22.74
N LEU A 107 34.57 -2.10 23.82
CA LEU A 107 33.99 -2.40 25.12
C LEU A 107 33.11 -1.26 25.62
N ILE A 108 33.54 -0.01 25.44
CA ILE A 108 32.75 1.18 25.81
C ILE A 108 31.49 1.27 24.94
N GLY A 109 31.61 1.09 23.62
CA GLY A 109 30.46 1.08 22.70
C GLY A 109 29.42 0.03 23.06
N SER A 110 29.85 -1.16 23.48
CA SER A 110 28.97 -2.23 23.94
C SER A 110 28.19 -1.87 25.19
N LEU A 111 28.83 -1.22 26.17
CA LEU A 111 28.15 -0.77 27.40
C LEU A 111 27.06 0.27 27.11
N VAL A 112 27.29 1.16 26.14
CA VAL A 112 26.28 2.16 25.72
C VAL A 112 25.07 1.50 25.07
N GLN A 113 25.27 0.52 24.18
CA GLN A 113 24.19 -0.23 23.53
C GLN A 113 23.35 -1.06 24.52
N LEU A 114 23.97 -1.57 25.58
CA LEU A 114 23.31 -2.43 26.56
C LEU A 114 22.20 -1.73 27.36
N ILE A 115 22.26 -0.39 27.50
CA ILE A 115 21.25 0.40 28.21
C ILE A 115 19.85 0.22 27.59
N PRO A 116 19.63 0.53 26.29
CA PRO A 116 18.37 0.21 25.62
C PRO A 116 18.26 -1.28 25.24
N GLY A 117 19.39 -1.96 25.03
CA GLY A 117 19.43 -3.33 24.51
C GLY A 117 18.89 -4.38 25.48
N ILE A 118 19.14 -4.27 26.78
CA ILE A 118 18.69 -5.26 27.77
C ILE A 118 17.15 -5.28 27.87
N PRO A 119 16.44 -4.15 28.05
CA PRO A 119 14.98 -4.12 28.05
C PRO A 119 14.36 -4.69 26.77
N VAL A 120 14.86 -4.24 25.61
CA VAL A 120 14.35 -4.64 24.30
C VAL A 120 14.47 -6.15 24.11
N GLU A 121 15.65 -6.71 24.36
CA GLU A 121 15.86 -8.14 24.21
C GLU A 121 15.05 -8.97 25.21
N HIS A 122 14.92 -8.51 26.46
CA HIS A 122 14.15 -9.23 27.46
C HIS A 122 12.66 -9.30 27.09
N ILE A 123 12.08 -8.17 26.66
CA ILE A 123 10.69 -8.12 26.18
C ILE A 123 10.51 -9.00 24.94
N LYS A 124 11.41 -8.86 23.96
CA LYS A 124 11.39 -9.68 22.73
C LYS A 124 11.42 -11.17 23.06
N THR A 125 12.31 -11.59 23.96
CA THR A 125 12.47 -13.01 24.34
C THR A 125 11.21 -13.54 25.04
N LYS A 126 10.58 -12.75 25.93
CA LYS A 126 9.32 -13.16 26.58
C LYS A 126 8.15 -13.29 25.60
N LEU A 127 8.02 -12.36 24.66
CA LEU A 127 7.00 -12.43 23.62
C LEU A 127 7.22 -13.63 22.70
N GLN A 128 8.47 -13.94 22.37
CA GLN A 128 8.80 -15.08 21.51
C GLN A 128 8.47 -16.42 22.17
N VAL A 129 8.67 -16.57 23.48
CA VAL A 129 8.33 -17.81 24.20
C VAL A 129 6.82 -17.97 24.40
N GLN A 130 6.06 -16.89 24.60
CA GLN A 130 4.61 -17.05 24.76
C GLN A 130 3.94 -17.62 23.50
N CYS A 131 4.52 -17.39 22.31
CA CYS A 131 4.00 -17.94 21.05
C CYS A 131 4.00 -19.48 21.03
N GLU A 132 4.67 -20.14 21.99
CA GLU A 132 4.67 -21.60 22.17
C GLU A 132 3.45 -22.09 22.98
N ASN A 133 2.83 -21.23 23.80
CA ASN A 133 1.69 -21.58 24.64
C ASN A 133 0.36 -21.16 23.97
N LYS A 134 -0.64 -22.05 24.03
CA LYS A 134 -1.98 -21.81 23.43
C LYS A 134 -2.74 -20.63 24.05
N THR A 135 -2.29 -20.11 25.19
CA THR A 135 -2.84 -18.94 25.87
C THR A 135 -1.83 -17.80 25.83
N ALA A 136 -2.07 -16.80 24.97
CA ALA A 136 -1.22 -15.61 24.90
C ALA A 136 -1.47 -14.73 26.14
N HIS A 137 -0.43 -14.51 26.94
CA HIS A 137 -0.51 -13.72 28.18
C HIS A 137 -0.28 -12.22 27.93
N PHE A 138 0.64 -11.89 27.02
CA PHE A 138 1.00 -10.54 26.63
C PHE A 138 0.34 -10.15 25.29
N ARG A 139 -0.37 -9.02 25.27
CA ARG A 139 -0.98 -8.47 24.05
C ARG A 139 0.00 -7.77 23.11
N GLY A 140 1.24 -7.53 23.57
CA GLY A 140 2.30 -6.89 22.78
C GLY A 140 3.48 -6.41 23.64
N PRO A 141 4.48 -5.75 23.02
CA PRO A 141 5.69 -5.26 23.71
C PRO A 141 5.40 -4.27 24.83
N TRP A 142 4.47 -3.33 24.62
CA TRP A 142 4.12 -2.34 25.62
C TRP A 142 3.38 -2.95 26.82
N HIS A 143 2.47 -3.91 26.56
CA HIS A 143 1.80 -4.66 27.62
C HIS A 143 2.80 -5.44 28.46
N CYS A 144 3.75 -6.14 27.82
CA CYS A 144 4.82 -6.87 28.50
C CYS A 144 5.70 -5.93 29.36
N PHE A 145 6.11 -4.78 28.82
CA PHE A 145 6.87 -3.79 29.56
C PHE A 145 6.11 -3.27 30.80
N ARG A 146 4.86 -2.84 30.61
CA ARG A 146 4.02 -2.33 31.70
C ARG A 146 3.84 -3.36 32.80
N GLU A 147 3.58 -4.60 32.43
CA GLU A 147 3.38 -5.69 33.38
C GLU A 147 4.66 -6.05 34.14
N LEU A 148 5.82 -6.06 33.48
CA LEU A 148 7.13 -6.24 34.14
C LEU A 148 7.39 -5.13 35.17
N VAL A 149 7.08 -3.88 34.81
CA VAL A 149 7.23 -2.73 35.72
C VAL A 149 6.25 -2.83 36.88
N GLN A 150 5.00 -3.25 36.65
CA GLN A 150 3.99 -3.41 37.69
C GLN A 150 4.30 -4.57 38.66
N THR A 151 4.90 -5.65 38.18
CA THR A 151 5.18 -6.86 38.99
C THR A 151 6.47 -6.79 39.79
N GLY A 152 7.51 -6.08 39.30
CA GLY A 152 8.81 -6.04 39.97
C GLY A 152 9.61 -4.76 39.76
N GLY A 153 8.95 -3.67 39.34
CA GLY A 153 9.58 -2.38 39.08
C GLY A 153 10.54 -2.39 37.89
N ILE A 154 11.30 -1.30 37.74
CA ILE A 154 12.24 -1.16 36.61
C ILE A 154 13.35 -2.23 36.62
N ARG A 155 13.71 -2.76 37.81
CA ARG A 155 14.71 -3.83 37.94
C ARG A 155 14.27 -5.14 37.27
N ALA A 156 12.97 -5.42 37.23
CA ALA A 156 12.43 -6.60 36.55
C ALA A 156 12.66 -6.55 35.04
N VAL A 157 12.63 -5.35 34.44
CA VAL A 157 12.89 -5.15 33.01
C VAL A 157 14.33 -5.52 32.64
N TYR A 158 15.28 -5.36 33.57
CA TYR A 158 16.70 -5.69 33.36
C TYR A 158 17.10 -7.10 33.81
N ARG A 159 16.14 -7.99 34.08
CA ARG A 159 16.43 -9.36 34.50
C ARG A 159 17.22 -10.12 33.42
N GLY A 160 18.26 -10.83 33.83
CA GLY A 160 19.19 -11.49 32.91
C GLY A 160 20.23 -10.55 32.29
N GLY A 161 20.16 -9.24 32.57
CA GLY A 161 21.08 -8.23 32.04
C GLY A 161 22.55 -8.51 32.34
N GLY A 162 22.89 -9.06 33.52
CA GLY A 162 24.27 -9.42 33.84
C GLY A 162 24.87 -10.50 32.91
N VAL A 163 24.07 -11.48 32.49
CA VAL A 163 24.49 -12.51 31.52
C VAL A 163 24.58 -11.90 30.12
N GLN A 164 23.67 -10.98 29.79
CA GLN A 164 23.69 -10.25 28.51
C GLN A 164 24.93 -9.34 28.38
N VAL A 165 25.31 -8.63 29.45
CA VAL A 165 26.57 -7.86 29.52
C VAL A 165 27.75 -8.79 29.22
N TRP A 166 27.82 -9.95 29.87
CA TRP A 166 28.91 -10.90 29.66
C TRP A 166 28.94 -11.46 28.22
N ARG A 167 27.78 -11.84 27.67
CA ARG A 167 27.60 -12.26 26.28
C ARG A 167 28.10 -11.21 25.30
N ASP A 168 27.65 -9.98 25.45
CA ASP A 168 27.93 -8.90 24.51
C ASP A 168 29.39 -8.48 24.57
N CYS A 169 29.96 -8.33 25.76
CA CYS A 169 31.39 -8.07 25.91
C CYS A 169 32.23 -9.12 25.17
N ILE A 170 31.91 -10.41 25.29
CA ILE A 170 32.63 -11.48 24.57
C ILE A 170 32.39 -11.39 23.05
N GLY A 171 31.14 -11.26 22.59
CA GLY A 171 30.84 -11.21 21.16
C GLY A 171 31.50 -10.02 20.46
N PHE A 172 31.54 -8.88 21.13
CA PHE A 172 32.12 -7.66 20.61
C PHE A 172 33.65 -7.65 20.62
N MET A 173 34.31 -8.46 21.45
CA MET A 173 35.76 -8.73 21.30
C MET A 173 36.08 -9.35 19.94
N PHE A 174 35.13 -10.03 19.29
CA PHE A 174 35.33 -10.58 17.96
C PHE A 174 34.78 -9.66 16.87
N TYR A 175 33.66 -8.97 17.08
CA TYR A 175 32.96 -8.23 16.02
C TYR A 175 33.81 -7.15 15.32
N PHE A 176 34.07 -6.00 15.95
CA PHE A 176 34.87 -4.94 15.32
C PHE A 176 36.35 -5.31 15.13
N PRO A 177 37.02 -6.03 16.05
CA PRO A 177 38.41 -6.44 15.84
C PRO A 177 38.62 -7.37 14.64
N VAL A 178 37.71 -8.33 14.40
CA VAL A 178 37.76 -9.19 13.20
C VAL A 178 37.46 -8.36 11.95
N TYR A 179 36.50 -7.44 12.02
CA TYR A 179 36.20 -6.54 10.91
C TYR A 179 37.42 -5.68 10.52
N GLU A 180 38.00 -4.96 11.48
CA GLU A 180 39.14 -4.05 11.27
C GLU A 180 40.37 -4.82 10.77
N LYS A 181 40.73 -5.92 11.42
CA LYS A 181 41.90 -6.73 11.00
C LYS A 181 41.66 -7.40 9.66
N GLY A 182 40.48 -8.02 9.46
CA GLY A 182 40.12 -8.69 8.21
C GLY A 182 40.13 -7.73 7.03
N LYS A 183 39.54 -6.55 7.20
CA LYS A 183 39.53 -5.51 6.17
C LYS A 183 40.94 -5.03 5.81
N ARG A 184 41.82 -4.83 6.80
CA ARG A 184 43.22 -4.43 6.57
C ARG A 184 43.99 -5.49 5.77
N GLU A 185 43.86 -6.77 6.11
CA GLU A 185 44.56 -7.84 5.40
C GLU A 185 44.02 -8.03 3.97
N ILE A 186 42.70 -7.98 3.77
CA ILE A 186 42.11 -8.09 2.43
C ILE A 186 42.50 -6.89 1.55
N LYS A 187 42.52 -5.67 2.11
CA LYS A 187 42.99 -4.47 1.40
C LYS A 187 44.47 -4.54 0.99
N LYS A 188 45.33 -5.27 1.71
CA LYS A 188 46.72 -5.49 1.30
C LYS A 188 46.83 -6.41 0.09
N LEU A 189 45.91 -7.36 -0.04
CA LEU A 189 45.89 -8.36 -1.11
C LEU A 189 45.24 -7.84 -2.41
N MET A 190 44.38 -6.82 -2.31
CA MET A 190 43.65 -6.26 -3.45
C MET A 190 44.38 -5.06 -4.06
N LYS A 191 44.44 -5.00 -5.40
CA LYS A 191 45.00 -3.85 -6.15
C LYS A 191 44.09 -2.61 -6.10
N ASP A 192 42.78 -2.82 -6.05
CA ASP A 192 41.78 -1.75 -5.96
C ASP A 192 41.48 -1.44 -4.49
N LYS A 193 41.93 -0.27 -4.02
CA LYS A 193 41.80 0.19 -2.63
C LYS A 193 40.41 0.76 -2.31
N GLU A 194 39.60 1.07 -3.31
CA GLU A 194 38.26 1.65 -3.15
C GLU A 194 37.13 0.62 -3.27
N SER A 195 37.48 -0.64 -3.52
CA SER A 195 36.52 -1.73 -3.61
C SER A 195 35.70 -1.91 -2.32
N ILE A 196 34.43 -2.26 -2.50
CA ILE A 196 33.47 -2.63 -1.44
C ILE A 196 33.74 -4.05 -0.90
N VAL A 197 34.45 -4.89 -1.67
CA VAL A 197 34.68 -6.32 -1.37
C VAL A 197 35.34 -6.57 0.00
N PRO A 198 36.39 -5.83 0.42
CA PRO A 198 36.97 -5.99 1.75
C PRO A 198 35.96 -5.76 2.87
N THR A 199 35.05 -4.80 2.71
CA THR A 199 34.01 -4.49 3.70
C THR A 199 32.96 -5.61 3.78
N ILE A 200 32.55 -6.19 2.65
CA ILE A 200 31.60 -7.32 2.62
C ILE A 200 32.19 -8.54 3.34
N ILE A 201 33.39 -8.96 2.96
CA ILE A 201 34.00 -10.19 3.49
C ILE A 201 34.31 -10.01 4.98
N ALA A 202 34.95 -8.90 5.34
CA ALA A 202 35.30 -8.63 6.74
C ALA A 202 34.06 -8.46 7.62
N GLY A 203 33.03 -7.76 7.13
CA GLY A 203 31.77 -7.56 7.84
C GLY A 203 30.99 -8.85 8.05
N GLY A 204 30.90 -9.68 7.01
CA GLY A 204 30.24 -10.98 7.08
C GLY A 204 30.96 -11.95 8.04
N CYS A 205 32.29 -12.05 7.93
CA CYS A 205 33.10 -12.88 8.84
C CYS A 205 33.01 -12.42 10.30
N ALA A 206 33.07 -11.10 10.53
CA ALA A 206 32.92 -10.52 11.87
C ALA A 206 31.57 -10.91 12.50
N GLY A 207 30.49 -10.83 11.73
CA GLY A 207 29.15 -11.24 12.14
C GLY A 207 29.04 -12.72 12.47
N SER A 208 29.50 -13.60 11.59
CA SER A 208 29.38 -15.04 11.80
C SER A 208 30.24 -15.54 12.97
N ILE A 209 31.47 -15.01 13.13
CA ILE A 209 32.37 -15.40 14.22
C ILE A 209 31.84 -14.90 15.56
N SER A 210 31.33 -13.66 15.64
CA SER A 210 30.78 -13.12 16.89
C SER A 210 29.59 -13.95 17.37
N TRP A 211 28.65 -14.29 16.47
CA TRP A 211 27.50 -15.13 16.78
C TRP A 211 27.89 -16.55 17.21
N TRP A 212 28.92 -17.13 16.59
CA TRP A 212 29.39 -18.47 16.93
C TRP A 212 29.96 -18.53 18.35
N VAL A 213 30.78 -17.55 18.72
CA VAL A 213 31.43 -17.50 20.05
C VAL A 213 30.41 -17.29 21.16
N ILE A 214 29.38 -16.45 20.95
CA ILE A 214 28.41 -16.12 22.00
C ILE A 214 27.27 -17.14 22.13
N CYS A 215 27.08 -18.04 21.17
CA CYS A 215 25.96 -18.97 21.12
C CYS A 215 25.75 -19.74 22.45
N PRO A 216 26.77 -20.30 23.11
CA PRO A 216 26.59 -21.01 24.39
C PRO A 216 26.02 -20.12 25.50
N ILE A 217 26.47 -18.88 25.57
CA ILE A 217 26.05 -17.91 26.59
C ILE A 217 24.63 -17.43 26.27
N GLU A 218 24.32 -17.24 25.00
CA GLU A 218 23.01 -16.82 24.52
C GLU A 218 21.91 -17.84 24.86
N VAL A 219 22.19 -19.14 24.73
CA VAL A 219 21.25 -20.21 25.14
C VAL A 219 20.94 -20.13 26.64
N VAL A 220 21.97 -19.94 27.48
CA VAL A 220 21.79 -19.82 28.93
C VAL A 220 21.05 -18.53 29.30
N LYS A 221 21.39 -17.39 28.67
CA LYS A 221 20.71 -16.10 28.83
C LYS A 221 19.22 -16.21 28.55
N ASN A 222 18.85 -16.81 27.41
CA ASN A 222 17.45 -16.97 27.01
C ASN A 222 16.67 -17.81 28.02
N ARG A 223 17.24 -18.92 28.52
CA ARG A 223 16.60 -19.74 29.58
C ARG A 223 16.42 -19.02 30.92
N ILE A 224 17.27 -18.05 31.23
CA ILE A 224 17.15 -17.23 32.46
C ILE A 224 16.07 -16.15 32.28
N GLN A 225 16.03 -15.48 31.12
CA GLN A 225 15.06 -14.42 30.82
C GLN A 225 13.62 -14.94 30.69
N THR A 226 13.44 -16.21 30.31
CA THR A 226 12.12 -16.83 30.13
C THR A 226 11.64 -17.57 31.38
N ALA A 227 12.48 -17.72 32.41
CA ALA A 227 12.09 -18.36 33.66
C ALA A 227 11.04 -17.54 34.42
N SER A 228 10.10 -18.23 35.08
CA SER A 228 9.07 -17.60 35.91
C SER A 228 9.68 -16.71 37.01
N ALA A 229 8.91 -15.72 37.48
CA ALA A 229 9.29 -14.85 38.59
C ALA A 229 9.61 -15.62 39.88
N SER A 230 8.96 -16.77 40.08
CA SER A 230 9.11 -17.63 41.24
C SER A 230 10.39 -18.48 41.27
N THR A 231 11.21 -18.48 40.21
CA THR A 231 12.47 -19.27 40.17
C THR A 231 13.64 -18.41 39.69
N PRO A 232 14.42 -17.79 40.59
CA PRO A 232 15.64 -17.10 40.21
C PRO A 232 16.70 -18.11 39.77
N LYS A 233 16.88 -18.26 38.45
CA LYS A 233 17.92 -19.10 37.89
C LYS A 233 19.20 -18.29 37.66
N ALA A 234 20.28 -18.67 38.33
CA ALA A 234 21.63 -18.15 38.06
C ALA A 234 22.27 -18.85 36.85
N PHE A 235 23.37 -18.29 36.34
CA PHE A 235 24.08 -18.82 35.16
C PHE A 235 24.52 -20.28 35.34
N LEU A 236 25.26 -20.59 36.41
CA LEU A 236 25.83 -21.94 36.63
C LEU A 236 24.76 -23.04 36.76
N PRO A 237 23.70 -22.88 37.59
CA PRO A 237 22.63 -23.87 37.67
C PRO A 237 21.93 -24.10 36.32
N THR A 238 21.71 -23.03 35.54
CA THR A 238 21.08 -23.12 34.22
C THR A 238 21.97 -23.84 33.22
N ALA A 239 23.27 -23.51 33.18
CA ALA A 239 24.22 -24.17 32.31
C ALA A 239 24.36 -25.67 32.63
N LYS A 240 24.42 -26.04 33.92
CA LYS A 240 24.40 -27.46 34.34
C LYS A 240 23.13 -28.18 33.88
N SER A 241 21.97 -27.52 33.97
CA SER A 241 20.71 -28.06 33.47
C SER A 241 20.71 -28.25 31.95
N VAL A 242 21.22 -27.28 31.17
CA VAL A 242 21.36 -27.42 29.70
C VAL A 242 22.22 -28.63 29.36
N PHE A 243 23.37 -28.77 30.03
CA PHE A 243 24.29 -29.88 29.78
C PHE A 243 23.67 -31.23 30.16
N ALA A 244 22.96 -31.31 31.29
CA ALA A 244 22.32 -32.53 31.74
C ALA A 244 21.18 -33.00 30.82
N THR A 245 20.44 -32.08 30.19
CA THR A 245 19.29 -32.41 29.34
C THR A 245 19.68 -32.63 27.88
N ASP A 246 20.53 -31.77 27.32
CA ASP A 246 20.79 -31.69 25.87
C ASP A 246 22.29 -31.95 25.51
N GLY A 247 23.14 -32.19 26.51
CA GLY A 247 24.60 -32.33 26.33
C GLY A 247 25.27 -31.07 25.76
N LEU A 248 26.45 -31.24 25.16
CA LEU A 248 27.19 -30.14 24.52
C LEU A 248 26.45 -29.52 23.33
N ARG A 249 25.63 -30.31 22.61
CA ARG A 249 24.86 -29.84 21.45
C ARG A 249 23.76 -28.85 21.87
N GLY A 250 23.24 -28.95 23.09
CA GLY A 250 22.25 -28.03 23.64
C GLY A 250 22.69 -26.56 23.62
N PHE A 251 23.97 -26.29 23.85
CA PHE A 251 24.54 -24.94 23.85
C PHE A 251 24.63 -24.29 22.46
N TYR A 252 24.52 -25.09 21.40
CA TYR A 252 24.57 -24.62 20.00
C TYR A 252 23.27 -24.84 19.24
N ARG A 253 22.16 -25.15 19.94
CA ARG A 253 20.85 -25.38 19.33
C ARG A 253 20.35 -24.10 18.65
N GLY A 254 20.26 -24.12 17.32
CA GLY A 254 19.91 -22.95 16.49
C GLY A 254 21.11 -22.09 16.05
N GLY A 255 22.34 -22.43 16.48
CA GLY A 255 23.56 -21.68 16.15
C GLY A 255 23.88 -21.65 14.66
N LEU A 256 23.55 -22.70 13.91
CA LEU A 256 23.75 -22.73 12.44
C LEU A 256 22.90 -21.66 11.74
N VAL A 257 21.66 -21.44 12.17
CA VAL A 257 20.78 -20.40 11.61
C VAL A 257 21.35 -19.01 11.91
N LEU A 258 21.91 -18.80 13.11
CA LEU A 258 22.55 -17.55 13.50
C LEU A 258 23.84 -17.29 12.71
N LEU A 259 24.62 -18.34 12.42
CA LEU A 259 25.85 -18.26 11.64
C LEU A 259 25.57 -17.86 10.19
N VAL A 260 24.60 -18.54 9.56
CA VAL A 260 24.16 -18.26 8.17
C VAL A 260 23.56 -16.87 8.04
N ARG A 261 22.74 -16.45 9.00
CA ARG A 261 22.20 -15.08 9.09
C ARG A 261 23.30 -14.05 9.34
N GLY A 262 24.31 -14.40 10.13
CA GLY A 262 25.38 -13.50 10.57
C GLY A 262 26.16 -12.89 9.41
N PHE A 263 26.42 -13.65 8.36
CA PHE A 263 27.21 -13.16 7.22
C PHE A 263 26.49 -12.05 6.41
N PRO A 264 25.32 -12.31 5.78
CA PRO A 264 24.68 -11.34 4.88
C PRO A 264 24.20 -10.08 5.62
N VAL A 265 23.71 -10.23 6.86
CA VAL A 265 23.25 -9.09 7.66
C VAL A 265 24.39 -8.13 7.96
N ASN A 266 25.50 -8.63 8.51
CA ASN A 266 26.59 -7.77 8.95
C ASN A 266 27.41 -7.23 7.77
N ALA A 267 27.53 -7.98 6.67
CA ALA A 267 28.09 -7.45 5.43
C ALA A 267 27.34 -6.21 4.94
N LEU A 268 26.00 -6.26 4.91
CA LEU A 268 25.18 -5.11 4.50
C LEU A 268 25.28 -3.95 5.50
N VAL A 269 25.19 -4.23 6.80
CA VAL A 269 25.28 -3.19 7.85
C VAL A 269 26.57 -2.38 7.68
N PHE A 270 27.73 -3.03 7.56
CA PHE A 270 29.00 -2.32 7.39
C PHE A 270 29.09 -1.56 6.06
N VAL A 271 28.60 -2.13 4.94
CA VAL A 271 28.60 -1.43 3.64
C VAL A 271 27.75 -0.16 3.69
N VAL A 272 26.51 -0.27 4.18
CA VAL A 272 25.58 0.86 4.28
C VAL A 272 26.13 1.93 5.22
N TYR A 273 26.64 1.51 6.38
CA TYR A 273 27.25 2.42 7.34
C TYR A 273 28.41 3.21 6.71
N GLU A 274 29.36 2.54 6.05
CA GLU A 274 30.50 3.22 5.44
C GLU A 274 30.12 4.14 4.28
N LYS A 275 29.15 3.75 3.45
CA LYS A 275 28.68 4.59 2.34
C LYS A 275 27.98 5.85 2.85
N ILE A 276 27.17 5.76 3.89
CA ILE A 276 26.54 6.93 4.52
C ILE A 276 27.61 7.84 5.14
N MET A 277 28.58 7.26 5.86
CA MET A 277 29.68 8.01 6.45
C MET A 277 30.57 8.69 5.39
N ALA A 278 30.67 8.14 4.18
CA ALA A 278 31.42 8.72 3.07
C ALA A 278 30.67 9.84 2.32
N CYS A 279 29.33 9.80 2.27
CA CYS A 279 28.51 10.68 1.42
C CYS A 279 28.02 11.96 2.12
N GLY A 280 28.13 12.05 3.45
CA GLY A 280 27.64 13.20 4.23
C GLY A 280 26.11 13.30 4.33
N MET A 281 25.61 14.15 5.23
CA MET A 281 24.20 14.19 5.69
C MET A 281 23.12 14.37 4.59
N HIS A 282 23.46 14.86 3.40
CA HIS A 282 22.47 15.14 2.35
C HIS A 282 21.84 13.89 1.72
N SER A 283 22.57 12.76 1.67
CA SER A 283 22.05 11.51 1.09
C SER A 283 21.27 10.65 2.10
N ALA A 284 21.49 10.87 3.41
CA ALA A 284 20.81 10.13 4.47
C ALA A 284 19.34 10.55 4.63
N ALA A 285 19.02 11.83 4.36
CA ALA A 285 17.64 12.33 4.35
C ALA A 285 16.82 11.71 3.20
N VAL A 286 17.44 11.50 2.03
CA VAL A 286 16.79 10.89 0.87
C VAL A 286 16.50 9.40 1.10
N LEU A 287 17.43 8.64 1.67
CA LEU A 287 17.20 7.22 2.00
C LEU A 287 16.21 7.05 3.17
N GLY A 288 16.22 7.98 4.13
CA GLY A 288 15.22 8.05 5.21
C GLY A 288 13.82 8.39 4.70
N LEU A 289 13.70 9.23 3.66
CA LEU A 289 12.45 9.51 2.96
C LEU A 289 11.95 8.31 2.14
N VAL A 290 12.83 7.52 1.53
CA VAL A 290 12.44 6.25 0.86
C VAL A 290 11.93 5.22 1.87
N LEU A 291 12.46 5.19 3.09
CA LEU A 291 11.97 4.30 4.16
C LEU A 291 10.72 4.85 4.88
N LEU A 292 10.51 6.17 4.88
CA LEU A 292 9.24 6.80 5.31
C LEU A 292 8.14 6.68 4.25
N ALA A 293 8.49 6.56 2.97
CA ALA A 293 7.56 6.22 1.89
C ALA A 293 7.03 4.77 1.99
N LEU A 294 7.71 3.89 2.73
CA LEU A 294 7.13 2.60 3.17
C LEU A 294 6.11 2.76 4.32
N GLY A 295 5.95 3.98 4.87
CA GLY A 295 5.04 4.32 5.96
C GLY A 295 3.71 4.94 5.52
N ALA A 296 3.47 5.10 4.21
CA ALA A 296 2.14 5.28 3.63
C ALA A 296 1.76 3.96 2.94
N SER A 297 1.49 2.94 3.74
CA SER A 297 0.93 1.70 3.24
C SER A 297 -0.56 1.96 2.97
N GLY A 298 -0.94 2.15 1.72
CA GLY A 298 -2.34 2.03 1.31
C GLY A 298 -2.83 0.59 1.51
N LEU A 299 -4.13 0.34 1.36
CA LEU A 299 -4.68 -1.01 1.43
C LEU A 299 -3.99 -1.93 0.41
N ASP A 300 -3.11 -2.79 0.90
CA ASP A 300 -2.23 -3.61 0.07
C ASP A 300 -2.75 -5.05 -0.08
N ASN A 301 -4.03 -5.14 -0.48
CA ASN A 301 -4.67 -6.39 -0.90
C ASN A 301 -4.26 -6.79 -2.34
N GLY A 302 -3.52 -5.93 -3.04
CA GLY A 302 -3.03 -6.19 -4.40
C GLY A 302 -4.04 -5.88 -5.51
N LEU A 303 -5.22 -5.38 -5.16
CA LEU A 303 -6.27 -4.97 -6.09
C LEU A 303 -6.11 -3.51 -6.53
N VAL A 304 -6.86 -3.13 -7.57
CA VAL A 304 -6.95 -1.77 -8.14
C VAL A 304 -5.61 -1.03 -8.22
N ARG A 305 -4.58 -1.67 -8.79
CA ARG A 305 -3.30 -0.99 -9.09
C ARG A 305 -3.44 0.12 -10.13
N LYS A 306 -4.58 0.16 -10.80
CA LYS A 306 -5.10 1.25 -11.61
C LYS A 306 -6.52 1.58 -11.12
N PRO A 307 -7.04 2.79 -11.38
CA PRO A 307 -8.41 3.13 -11.02
C PRO A 307 -9.40 2.13 -11.64
N PRO A 308 -10.42 1.65 -10.90
CA PRO A 308 -11.38 0.71 -11.45
C PRO A 308 -12.22 1.36 -12.56
N MET A 309 -12.51 0.59 -13.59
CA MET A 309 -13.39 0.99 -14.69
C MET A 309 -14.59 0.05 -14.76
N GLY A 310 -15.80 0.60 -14.81
CA GLY A 310 -17.00 -0.23 -14.83
C GLY A 310 -18.27 0.53 -15.11
N TRP A 311 -19.37 0.00 -14.60
CA TRP A 311 -20.69 0.60 -14.66
C TRP A 311 -21.43 0.38 -13.33
N MET A 312 -22.22 1.35 -12.90
CA MET A 312 -23.02 1.30 -11.66
C MET A 312 -24.45 1.80 -11.93
N SER A 313 -25.42 1.22 -11.23
CA SER A 313 -26.85 1.54 -11.43
C SER A 313 -27.28 2.89 -10.86
N TRP A 314 -26.59 3.39 -9.82
CA TRP A 314 -26.92 4.67 -9.16
C TRP A 314 -26.72 5.86 -10.08
N THR A 315 -27.37 7.01 -9.85
CA THR A 315 -27.49 8.16 -10.77
C THR A 315 -28.40 7.96 -11.99
N LYS A 316 -28.30 6.85 -12.76
CA LYS A 316 -29.23 6.60 -13.88
C LYS A 316 -30.56 6.01 -13.45
N TYR A 317 -30.51 4.99 -12.61
CA TYR A 317 -31.69 4.23 -12.22
C TYR A 317 -32.14 4.53 -10.79
N TYR A 318 -31.26 5.10 -9.97
CA TYR A 318 -31.52 5.39 -8.55
C TYR A 318 -32.14 4.17 -7.84
N CYS A 319 -33.20 4.38 -7.06
CA CYS A 319 -33.95 3.36 -6.35
C CYS A 319 -35.29 3.04 -7.05
N GLU A 320 -35.33 3.01 -8.38
CA GLU A 320 -36.54 2.63 -9.11
C GLU A 320 -36.82 1.13 -8.92
N ILE A 321 -37.93 0.77 -8.26
CA ILE A 321 -38.29 -0.62 -7.92
C ILE A 321 -39.64 -1.04 -8.51
N ASP A 322 -40.40 -0.13 -9.13
CA ASP A 322 -41.65 -0.44 -9.79
C ASP A 322 -41.38 -1.01 -11.18
N CYS A 323 -41.12 -2.33 -11.21
CA CYS A 323 -40.88 -3.05 -12.46
C CYS A 323 -42.12 -3.21 -13.34
N VAL A 324 -43.33 -2.87 -12.86
CA VAL A 324 -44.54 -2.88 -13.69
C VAL A 324 -44.59 -1.62 -14.53
N LYS A 325 -44.33 -0.47 -13.89
CA LYS A 325 -44.33 0.83 -14.56
C LYS A 325 -43.05 1.10 -15.33
N HIS A 326 -41.91 0.64 -14.81
CA HIS A 326 -40.58 0.86 -15.36
C HIS A 326 -39.85 -0.47 -15.64
N PRO A 327 -40.39 -1.34 -16.53
CA PRO A 327 -39.88 -2.70 -16.72
C PRO A 327 -38.43 -2.78 -17.21
N PHE A 328 -37.95 -1.73 -17.88
CA PHE A 328 -36.57 -1.64 -18.36
C PHE A 328 -35.66 -0.77 -17.48
N GLY A 329 -36.22 -0.07 -16.48
CA GLY A 329 -35.51 0.89 -15.65
C GLY A 329 -35.55 0.58 -14.15
N CYS A 330 -36.32 -0.41 -13.72
CA CYS A 330 -36.29 -0.83 -12.33
C CYS A 330 -35.03 -1.66 -12.03
N ILE A 331 -34.60 -1.62 -10.77
CA ILE A 331 -33.48 -2.40 -10.25
C ILE A 331 -33.90 -3.87 -10.18
N ASN A 332 -33.52 -4.67 -11.18
CA ASN A 332 -33.78 -6.11 -11.26
C ASN A 332 -32.61 -6.85 -11.92
N GLU A 333 -32.59 -8.19 -11.85
CA GLU A 333 -31.50 -8.99 -12.42
C GLU A 333 -31.33 -8.80 -13.94
N ASP A 334 -32.45 -8.64 -14.66
CA ASP A 334 -32.45 -8.44 -16.12
C ASP A 334 -31.77 -7.13 -16.53
N LEU A 335 -31.90 -6.07 -15.74
CA LEU A 335 -31.21 -4.79 -15.96
C LEU A 335 -29.69 -5.04 -15.98
N TYR A 336 -29.16 -5.65 -14.93
CA TYR A 336 -27.71 -5.90 -14.82
C TYR A 336 -27.21 -6.85 -15.90
N MET A 337 -27.97 -7.90 -16.21
CA MET A 337 -27.63 -8.81 -17.31
C MET A 337 -27.61 -8.09 -18.66
N ALA A 338 -28.57 -7.21 -18.92
CA ALA A 338 -28.63 -6.45 -20.16
C ALA A 338 -27.46 -5.46 -20.28
N GLN A 339 -27.07 -4.78 -19.21
CA GLN A 339 -25.90 -3.88 -19.21
C GLN A 339 -24.61 -4.69 -19.41
N ALA A 340 -24.46 -5.83 -18.74
CA ALA A 340 -23.32 -6.73 -18.91
C ALA A 340 -23.18 -7.25 -20.35
N ASP A 341 -24.30 -7.58 -21.02
CA ASP A 341 -24.28 -8.00 -22.42
C ASP A 341 -23.89 -6.88 -23.38
N ARG A 342 -24.07 -5.60 -23.00
CA ARG A 342 -23.55 -4.44 -23.76
C ARG A 342 -22.07 -4.22 -23.50
N MET A 343 -21.55 -4.55 -22.32
CA MET A 343 -20.13 -4.38 -22.03
C MET A 343 -19.23 -5.25 -22.90
N ILE A 344 -19.69 -6.43 -23.33
CA ILE A 344 -18.88 -7.39 -24.09
C ILE A 344 -19.02 -7.24 -25.61
N ASN A 345 -18.03 -7.77 -26.34
CA ASN A 345 -18.09 -7.98 -27.79
C ASN A 345 -18.15 -9.49 -28.09
N LEU A 346 -19.26 -9.94 -28.67
CA LEU A 346 -19.51 -11.37 -28.95
C LEU A 346 -18.72 -11.93 -30.13
N LEU A 347 -18.08 -11.08 -30.95
CA LEU A 347 -17.25 -11.55 -32.07
C LEU A 347 -16.01 -12.37 -31.63
N PHE A 348 -15.65 -12.32 -30.34
CA PHE A 348 -14.47 -13.00 -29.78
C PHE A 348 -14.79 -14.05 -28.70
N TYR A 349 -16.07 -14.37 -28.44
CA TYR A 349 -16.47 -15.33 -27.40
C TYR A 349 -16.89 -16.69 -28.00
N PRO A 350 -16.50 -17.84 -27.42
CA PRO A 350 -16.90 -19.15 -27.93
C PRO A 350 -18.43 -19.27 -27.95
N ILE A 351 -18.97 -19.73 -29.08
CA ILE A 351 -20.41 -19.83 -29.43
C ILE A 351 -21.23 -20.75 -28.47
N LEU A 352 -20.61 -21.35 -27.45
CA LEU A 352 -21.22 -22.36 -26.58
C LEU A 352 -22.25 -21.86 -25.55
N LEU A 353 -22.43 -20.54 -25.37
CA LEU A 353 -23.39 -19.98 -24.39
C LEU A 353 -24.72 -19.48 -24.99
N ALA A 354 -24.91 -19.55 -26.31
CA ALA A 354 -26.10 -19.05 -26.99
C ALA A 354 -27.32 -20.00 -26.94
N SER A 355 -27.44 -20.86 -25.93
CA SER A 355 -28.42 -21.98 -25.94
C SER A 355 -29.70 -21.75 -25.12
N LYS A 356 -30.07 -20.52 -24.74
CA LYS A 356 -31.43 -20.25 -24.22
C LYS A 356 -32.32 -19.64 -25.31
N PRO A 357 -33.52 -20.20 -25.56
CA PRO A 357 -34.40 -19.71 -26.60
C PRO A 357 -34.95 -18.31 -26.23
N PRO A 358 -35.16 -17.44 -27.23
CA PRO A 358 -35.78 -16.15 -27.02
C PRO A 358 -37.25 -16.34 -26.61
N ILE A 359 -37.64 -15.72 -25.50
CA ILE A 359 -39.05 -15.52 -25.17
C ILE A 359 -39.60 -14.50 -26.19
N GLN A 360 -40.52 -14.93 -27.06
CA GLN A 360 -41.18 -14.15 -28.11
C GLN A 360 -42.38 -13.33 -27.59
N PRO A 361 -43.00 -12.41 -28.38
CA PRO A 361 -42.46 -11.53 -29.43
C PRO A 361 -42.97 -10.06 -29.35
N THR A 362 -42.28 -9.09 -29.99
CA THR A 362 -42.76 -7.77 -30.57
C THR A 362 -41.79 -6.59 -30.42
N VAL A 363 -40.50 -6.81 -30.20
CA VAL A 363 -39.48 -5.76 -30.39
C VAL A 363 -38.34 -6.32 -31.23
N THR A 364 -37.81 -5.50 -32.14
CA THR A 364 -36.64 -5.77 -32.97
C THR A 364 -35.56 -6.54 -32.21
N PRO A 365 -34.91 -7.55 -32.82
CA PRO A 365 -33.98 -8.42 -32.12
C PRO A 365 -32.84 -7.59 -31.53
N VAL A 366 -32.79 -7.54 -30.20
CA VAL A 366 -31.67 -7.02 -29.42
C VAL A 366 -30.49 -7.93 -29.71
N ILE A 367 -29.61 -7.55 -30.63
CA ILE A 367 -28.38 -8.31 -30.94
C ILE A 367 -27.46 -8.19 -29.72
N PRO A 368 -27.08 -9.28 -29.05
CA PRO A 368 -26.17 -9.22 -27.91
C PRO A 368 -24.73 -8.88 -28.35
N GLY A 369 -24.00 -8.17 -27.48
CA GLY A 369 -22.55 -7.89 -27.51
C GLY A 369 -21.92 -7.32 -28.79
N LYS A 370 -22.12 -6.03 -29.04
CA LYS A 370 -21.43 -5.29 -30.11
C LYS A 370 -20.66 -4.06 -29.64
N ASP A 371 -20.73 -3.72 -28.34
CA ASP A 371 -20.32 -2.38 -27.91
C ASP A 371 -18.92 -2.32 -27.34
N GLY A 372 -18.37 -3.41 -26.77
CA GLY A 372 -16.92 -3.54 -26.56
C GLY A 372 -16.31 -2.65 -25.47
N TYR A 373 -17.10 -2.19 -24.49
CA TYR A 373 -16.60 -1.43 -23.34
C TYR A 373 -15.55 -2.21 -22.53
N ARG A 374 -15.73 -3.52 -22.38
CA ARG A 374 -14.73 -4.39 -21.72
C ARG A 374 -13.40 -4.39 -22.45
N ASP A 375 -13.40 -4.26 -23.79
CA ASP A 375 -12.19 -4.29 -24.61
C ASP A 375 -11.37 -2.99 -24.51
N VAL A 376 -11.91 -1.95 -23.86
CA VAL A 376 -11.20 -0.72 -23.49
C VAL A 376 -10.96 -0.60 -21.98
N GLY A 377 -11.37 -1.59 -21.19
CA GLY A 377 -11.02 -1.71 -19.76
C GLY A 377 -12.18 -1.73 -18.77
N TYR A 378 -13.41 -1.43 -19.20
CA TYR A 378 -14.57 -1.45 -18.30
C TYR A 378 -14.92 -2.90 -17.91
N GLU A 379 -14.58 -3.31 -16.68
CA GLU A 379 -14.67 -4.72 -16.25
C GLU A 379 -15.67 -4.97 -15.12
N TYR A 380 -16.12 -3.94 -14.40
CA TYR A 380 -17.06 -4.10 -13.28
C TYR A 380 -18.51 -3.72 -13.64
N ILE A 381 -19.46 -4.50 -13.13
CA ILE A 381 -20.89 -4.16 -13.03
C ILE A 381 -21.24 -4.05 -11.54
N HIS A 382 -21.65 -2.87 -11.08
CA HIS A 382 -21.99 -2.61 -9.69
C HIS A 382 -23.50 -2.53 -9.49
N ILE A 383 -24.00 -3.35 -8.57
CA ILE A 383 -25.33 -3.21 -7.98
C ILE A 383 -25.22 -2.14 -6.89
N ASP A 384 -26.01 -1.07 -7.00
CA ASP A 384 -26.13 -0.06 -5.94
C ASP A 384 -27.32 -0.36 -4.99
N ASP A 385 -27.77 0.63 -4.20
CA ASP A 385 -28.83 0.44 -3.21
C ASP A 385 -30.14 -0.13 -3.82
N CYS A 386 -31.03 -0.58 -2.95
CA CYS A 386 -32.36 -1.06 -3.28
C CYS A 386 -32.41 -2.42 -4.00
N TRP A 387 -31.36 -3.25 -3.94
CA TRP A 387 -31.37 -4.62 -4.50
C TRP A 387 -32.00 -5.66 -3.55
N MET A 388 -31.88 -5.44 -2.24
CA MET A 388 -32.23 -6.41 -1.22
C MET A 388 -33.73 -6.44 -0.89
N ALA A 389 -34.17 -7.48 -0.21
CA ALA A 389 -35.49 -7.50 0.41
C ALA A 389 -35.51 -6.57 1.65
N ASN A 390 -36.71 -6.17 2.08
CA ASN A 390 -36.87 -5.28 3.24
C ASN A 390 -36.52 -5.96 4.59
N GLN A 391 -36.29 -7.27 4.60
CA GLN A 391 -35.98 -8.05 5.79
C GLN A 391 -34.87 -9.05 5.47
N ARG A 392 -33.98 -9.26 6.44
CA ARG A 392 -32.99 -10.34 6.44
C ARG A 392 -33.67 -11.69 6.59
N ALA A 393 -32.99 -12.76 6.19
CA ALA A 393 -33.42 -14.11 6.52
C ALA A 393 -33.41 -14.35 8.05
N PRO A 394 -34.12 -15.38 8.55
CA PRO A 394 -34.19 -15.66 10.00
C PRO A 394 -32.83 -15.91 10.68
N ASP A 395 -31.81 -16.29 9.91
CA ASP A 395 -30.43 -16.50 10.37
C ASP A 395 -29.56 -15.22 10.30
N GLY A 396 -30.15 -14.08 9.91
CA GLY A 396 -29.49 -12.78 9.83
C GLY A 396 -28.84 -12.49 8.46
N GLN A 397 -28.85 -13.42 7.51
CA GLN A 397 -28.26 -13.19 6.18
C GLN A 397 -29.06 -12.19 5.34
N LEU A 398 -28.35 -11.40 4.53
CA LEU A 398 -28.96 -10.59 3.48
C LEU A 398 -29.61 -11.49 2.42
N VAL A 399 -30.76 -11.05 1.91
CA VAL A 399 -31.47 -11.74 0.82
C VAL A 399 -31.86 -10.73 -0.25
N ALA A 400 -31.64 -11.09 -1.52
CA ALA A 400 -32.11 -10.28 -2.64
C ALA A 400 -33.63 -10.26 -2.70
N ASN A 401 -34.22 -9.21 -3.26
CA ASN A 401 -35.65 -9.19 -3.49
C ASN A 401 -36.06 -10.30 -4.48
N ALA A 402 -36.80 -11.31 -4.03
CA ALA A 402 -37.09 -12.51 -4.81
C ALA A 402 -37.88 -12.27 -6.11
N THR A 403 -38.66 -11.18 -6.19
CA THR A 403 -39.40 -10.84 -7.41
C THR A 403 -38.49 -10.17 -8.45
N ARG A 404 -37.53 -9.35 -8.01
CA ARG A 404 -36.63 -8.59 -8.88
C ARG A 404 -35.32 -9.35 -9.20
N PHE A 405 -34.90 -10.25 -8.31
CA PHE A 405 -33.72 -11.11 -8.47
C PHE A 405 -34.08 -12.58 -8.21
N PRO A 406 -35.00 -13.17 -9.00
CA PRO A 406 -35.47 -14.54 -8.79
C PRO A 406 -34.36 -15.60 -8.87
N SER A 407 -33.27 -15.32 -9.59
CA SER A 407 -32.11 -16.22 -9.69
C SER A 407 -31.13 -16.07 -8.51
N GLY A 408 -31.21 -14.95 -7.78
CA GLY A 408 -30.32 -14.60 -6.68
C GLY A 408 -28.96 -14.06 -7.10
N ILE A 409 -28.27 -13.37 -6.18
CA ILE A 409 -27.01 -12.66 -6.48
C ILE A 409 -25.88 -13.58 -6.90
N LYS A 410 -25.78 -14.79 -6.32
CA LYS A 410 -24.75 -15.76 -6.74
C LYS A 410 -24.88 -16.17 -8.21
N ALA A 411 -26.09 -16.35 -8.70
CA ALA A 411 -26.33 -16.66 -10.10
C ALA A 411 -25.97 -15.46 -11.01
N LEU A 412 -26.29 -14.24 -10.56
CA LEU A 412 -25.91 -13.02 -11.26
C LEU A 412 -24.39 -12.81 -11.29
N SER A 413 -23.69 -13.08 -10.19
CA SER A 413 -22.22 -13.04 -10.11
C SER A 413 -21.60 -14.02 -11.11
N LYS A 414 -22.09 -15.26 -11.12
CA LYS A 414 -21.69 -16.26 -12.12
C LYS A 414 -21.95 -15.76 -13.56
N TYR A 415 -23.07 -15.09 -13.82
CA TYR A 415 -23.37 -14.53 -15.13
C TYR A 415 -22.33 -13.50 -15.60
N MET A 416 -21.85 -12.66 -14.67
CA MET A 416 -20.77 -11.69 -14.92
C MET A 416 -19.44 -12.39 -15.18
N HIS A 417 -19.06 -13.35 -14.32
CA HIS A 417 -17.79 -14.07 -14.45
C HIS A 417 -17.72 -14.92 -15.72
N ASP A 418 -18.82 -15.55 -16.12
CA ASP A 418 -18.94 -16.29 -17.39
C ASP A 418 -18.76 -15.38 -18.63
N ARG A 419 -18.73 -14.05 -18.43
CA ARG A 419 -18.47 -13.03 -19.45
C ARG A 419 -17.16 -12.28 -19.22
N GLY A 420 -16.32 -12.73 -18.28
CA GLY A 420 -15.08 -12.04 -17.93
C GLY A 420 -15.28 -10.64 -17.36
N LEU A 421 -16.46 -10.37 -16.79
CA LEU A 421 -16.75 -9.18 -16.00
C LEU A 421 -16.68 -9.52 -14.52
N LYS A 422 -16.73 -8.50 -13.67
CA LYS A 422 -16.69 -8.58 -12.21
C LYS A 422 -17.98 -8.01 -11.64
N LEU A 423 -18.49 -8.60 -10.55
CA LEU A 423 -19.69 -8.10 -9.89
C LEU A 423 -19.33 -7.29 -8.65
N GLY A 424 -19.80 -6.05 -8.58
CA GLY A 424 -19.84 -5.27 -7.35
C GLY A 424 -21.21 -5.25 -6.72
N ILE A 425 -21.24 -5.13 -5.40
CA ILE A 425 -22.46 -4.99 -4.61
C ILE A 425 -22.36 -3.77 -3.69
N TYR A 426 -23.52 -3.31 -3.26
CA TYR A 426 -23.69 -2.22 -2.33
C TYR A 426 -24.17 -2.72 -0.98
N GLU A 427 -23.66 -2.08 0.06
CA GLU A 427 -24.16 -2.19 1.41
C GLU A 427 -23.95 -0.87 2.16
N ASP A 428 -24.51 -0.74 3.37
CA ASP A 428 -24.31 0.41 4.25
C ASP A 428 -23.73 -0.04 5.61
N ILE A 429 -22.78 0.72 6.15
CA ILE A 429 -22.18 0.44 7.46
C ILE A 429 -23.16 0.64 8.63
N GLY A 430 -24.17 1.51 8.46
CA GLY A 430 -25.13 1.85 9.50
C GLY A 430 -26.24 0.84 9.69
N THR A 431 -27.29 1.26 10.40
CA THR A 431 -28.42 0.37 10.74
C THR A 431 -29.36 0.12 9.55
N LYS A 432 -29.35 1.02 8.57
CA LYS A 432 -30.11 0.95 7.33
C LYS A 432 -29.28 1.52 6.19
N THR A 433 -29.61 1.15 4.96
CA THR A 433 -29.12 1.86 3.79
C THR A 433 -29.77 3.23 3.66
N CYS A 434 -29.22 4.11 2.82
CA CYS A 434 -29.81 5.40 2.50
C CYS A 434 -31.25 5.27 1.95
N GLY A 435 -31.52 4.23 1.15
CA GLY A 435 -32.84 3.83 0.64
C GLY A 435 -33.75 3.14 1.68
N GLY A 436 -33.28 2.96 2.92
CA GLY A 436 -34.06 2.43 4.04
C GLY A 436 -34.09 0.90 4.16
N TYR A 437 -33.26 0.18 3.42
CA TYR A 437 -33.12 -1.27 3.49
C TYR A 437 -32.23 -1.71 4.67
N PRO A 438 -32.18 -3.00 5.05
CA PRO A 438 -31.35 -3.47 6.16
C PRO A 438 -29.85 -3.15 6.00
N GLY A 439 -29.24 -2.41 6.93
CA GLY A 439 -27.79 -2.09 6.93
C GLY A 439 -26.95 -3.08 7.76
N SER A 440 -25.63 -2.87 7.81
CA SER A 440 -24.65 -3.83 8.35
C SER A 440 -24.18 -3.62 9.79
N ALA A 441 -24.61 -2.59 10.52
CA ALA A 441 -24.05 -2.20 11.83
C ALA A 441 -23.87 -3.35 12.85
N THR A 442 -24.69 -4.40 12.79
CA THR A 442 -24.58 -5.60 13.66
C THR A 442 -24.31 -6.90 12.91
N HIS A 443 -24.11 -6.84 11.60
CA HIS A 443 -24.03 -8.00 10.69
C HIS A 443 -22.77 -8.00 9.81
N LEU A 444 -21.79 -7.10 10.03
CA LEU A 444 -20.57 -6.97 9.21
C LEU A 444 -19.93 -8.31 8.81
N LYS A 445 -19.74 -9.22 9.78
CA LYS A 445 -19.14 -10.53 9.52
C LYS A 445 -20.03 -11.42 8.64
N THR A 446 -21.31 -11.51 8.99
CA THR A 446 -22.31 -12.28 8.24
C THR A 446 -22.42 -11.77 6.80
N ASP A 447 -22.43 -10.46 6.61
CA ASP A 447 -22.61 -9.82 5.31
C ASP A 447 -21.37 -10.00 4.43
N ALA A 448 -20.17 -9.80 4.98
CA ALA A 448 -18.93 -10.09 4.26
C ALA A 448 -18.80 -11.56 3.86
N ASP A 449 -19.17 -12.51 4.74
CA ASP A 449 -19.20 -13.93 4.41
C ASP A 449 -20.24 -14.24 3.33
N THR A 450 -21.40 -13.56 3.37
CA THR A 450 -22.44 -13.67 2.35
C THR A 450 -21.94 -13.21 0.99
N PHE A 451 -21.33 -12.02 0.91
CA PHE A 451 -20.73 -11.49 -0.32
C PHE A 451 -19.63 -12.39 -0.88
N ALA A 452 -18.74 -12.89 -0.01
CA ALA A 452 -17.72 -13.84 -0.41
C ALA A 452 -18.33 -15.15 -0.95
N SER A 453 -19.40 -15.65 -0.32
CA SER A 453 -20.10 -16.88 -0.74
C SER A 453 -20.84 -16.73 -2.08
N TRP A 454 -21.25 -15.50 -2.42
CA TRP A 454 -21.86 -15.14 -3.71
C TRP A 454 -20.83 -14.78 -4.78
N ASP A 455 -19.55 -14.91 -4.47
CA ASP A 455 -18.45 -14.59 -5.36
C ASP A 455 -18.45 -13.10 -5.79
N VAL A 456 -18.79 -12.17 -4.90
CA VAL A 456 -18.73 -10.72 -5.19
C VAL A 456 -17.27 -10.24 -5.26
N ASP A 457 -16.94 -9.33 -6.18
CA ASP A 457 -15.58 -8.83 -6.43
C ASP A 457 -15.32 -7.41 -5.90
N TYR A 458 -16.39 -6.66 -5.61
CA TYR A 458 -16.32 -5.27 -5.19
C TYR A 458 -17.44 -4.97 -4.19
N LEU A 459 -17.14 -4.25 -3.13
CA LEU A 459 -18.11 -3.74 -2.17
C LEU A 459 -18.03 -2.21 -2.12
N LYS A 460 -19.13 -1.54 -2.48
CA LYS A 460 -19.38 -0.15 -2.06
C LYS A 460 -20.05 -0.20 -0.69
N LEU A 461 -19.43 0.44 0.30
CA LEU A 461 -20.00 0.55 1.64
C LEU A 461 -20.31 2.00 1.94
N ASP A 462 -21.59 2.28 2.09
CA ASP A 462 -22.14 3.59 2.38
C ASP A 462 -22.19 3.90 3.89
N GLY A 463 -22.59 5.12 4.23
CA GLY A 463 -22.49 5.67 5.59
C GLY A 463 -23.77 6.25 6.17
N CYS A 464 -24.95 5.90 5.67
CA CYS A 464 -26.21 6.40 6.24
C CYS A 464 -26.51 5.72 7.60
N TRP A 465 -27.25 6.41 8.48
CA TRP A 465 -27.76 5.83 9.74
C TRP A 465 -26.69 5.24 10.69
N ILE A 466 -25.53 5.89 10.75
CA ILE A 466 -24.45 5.64 11.72
C ILE A 466 -24.01 6.98 12.35
N GLU A 467 -23.52 6.93 13.59
CA GLU A 467 -22.87 8.07 14.22
C GLU A 467 -21.47 8.28 13.60
N GLU A 468 -21.18 9.51 13.18
CA GLU A 468 -19.93 9.84 12.48
C GLU A 468 -18.64 9.46 13.22
N ASP A 469 -18.66 9.52 14.56
CA ASP A 469 -17.51 9.18 15.41
C ASP A 469 -17.21 7.67 15.41
N GLU A 470 -18.18 6.83 15.02
CA GLU A 470 -18.00 5.38 14.90
C GLU A 470 -17.45 4.96 13.53
N MET A 471 -17.60 5.79 12.49
CA MET A 471 -17.16 5.45 11.14
C MET A 471 -15.70 4.98 11.05
N PRO A 472 -14.69 5.63 11.69
CA PRO A 472 -13.30 5.18 11.55
C PRO A 472 -13.09 3.73 11.99
N GLU A 473 -13.68 3.34 13.12
CA GLU A 473 -13.56 1.99 13.66
C GLU A 473 -14.37 0.99 12.81
N GLN A 474 -15.58 1.35 12.39
CA GLN A 474 -16.45 0.44 11.66
C GLN A 474 -15.96 0.16 10.22
N TYR A 475 -15.44 1.16 9.51
CA TYR A 475 -14.82 0.97 8.19
C TYR A 475 -13.51 0.16 8.29
N GLU A 476 -12.69 0.39 9.33
CA GLU A 476 -11.51 -0.46 9.62
C GLU A 476 -11.92 -1.91 9.87
N ASN A 477 -12.94 -2.13 10.72
CA ASN A 477 -13.42 -3.47 11.05
C ASN A 477 -13.90 -4.23 9.81
N MET A 478 -14.62 -3.56 8.90
CA MET A 478 -15.09 -4.18 7.67
C MET A 478 -13.91 -4.64 6.77
N GLU A 479 -12.83 -3.86 6.62
CA GLU A 479 -11.65 -4.30 5.87
C GLU A 479 -11.08 -5.60 6.43
N GLY A 480 -10.84 -5.64 7.75
CA GLY A 480 -10.28 -6.82 8.41
C GLY A 480 -11.19 -8.05 8.27
N ILE A 481 -12.50 -7.84 8.29
CA ILE A 481 -13.52 -8.88 8.09
C ILE A 481 -13.53 -9.38 6.64
N LEU A 482 -13.54 -8.49 5.64
CA LEU A 482 -13.48 -8.82 4.22
C LEU A 482 -12.22 -9.63 3.90
N ASN A 483 -11.07 -9.17 4.36
CA ASN A 483 -9.80 -9.88 4.22
C ASN A 483 -9.85 -11.27 4.88
N GLY A 484 -10.50 -11.36 6.05
CA GLY A 484 -10.72 -12.62 6.77
C GLY A 484 -11.60 -13.65 6.03
N THR A 485 -12.38 -13.25 5.02
CA THR A 485 -13.14 -14.19 4.18
C THR A 485 -12.23 -15.03 3.26
N GLY A 486 -11.02 -14.52 2.96
CA GLY A 486 -10.10 -15.12 2.00
C GLY A 486 -10.42 -14.81 0.53
N ARG A 487 -11.55 -14.15 0.23
CA ARG A 487 -11.87 -13.65 -1.11
C ARG A 487 -11.30 -12.25 -1.29
N GLN A 488 -10.75 -11.98 -2.47
CA GLN A 488 -10.28 -10.65 -2.84
C GLN A 488 -11.47 -9.80 -3.29
N ILE A 489 -11.86 -8.82 -2.47
CA ILE A 489 -12.97 -7.91 -2.72
C ILE A 489 -12.42 -6.48 -2.70
N VAL A 490 -12.65 -5.72 -3.76
CA VAL A 490 -12.30 -4.29 -3.82
C VAL A 490 -13.18 -3.54 -2.83
N TYR A 491 -12.59 -2.74 -1.95
CA TYR A 491 -13.34 -2.06 -0.90
C TYR A 491 -13.43 -0.55 -1.14
N SER A 492 -14.65 -0.10 -1.49
CA SER A 492 -14.99 1.28 -1.79
C SER A 492 -15.74 1.92 -0.64
N CYS A 493 -15.14 2.92 0.00
CA CYS A 493 -15.64 3.51 1.23
C CYS A 493 -16.29 4.87 0.99
N SER A 494 -17.53 5.07 1.42
CA SER A 494 -18.14 6.42 1.40
C SER A 494 -17.77 7.29 2.60
N TRP A 495 -17.02 6.75 3.57
CA TRP A 495 -16.66 7.40 4.83
C TRP A 495 -16.35 8.91 4.74
N PRO A 496 -15.39 9.39 3.92
CA PRO A 496 -15.07 10.82 3.92
C PRO A 496 -16.20 11.72 3.39
N ALA A 497 -17.09 11.23 2.53
CA ALA A 497 -18.25 11.99 2.03
C ALA A 497 -19.26 12.32 3.13
N TYR A 498 -19.36 11.51 4.19
CA TYR A 498 -20.22 11.84 5.33
C TYR A 498 -19.58 12.83 6.30
N LEU A 499 -18.31 13.20 6.08
CA LEU A 499 -17.55 14.12 6.93
C LEU A 499 -17.17 15.42 6.20
N ILE A 500 -17.86 15.76 5.11
CA ILE A 500 -17.55 16.94 4.27
C ILE A 500 -17.55 18.23 5.10
N ASP A 501 -18.52 18.40 6.00
CA ASP A 501 -18.64 19.58 6.88
C ASP A 501 -17.67 19.56 8.07
N GLN A 502 -16.90 18.48 8.22
CA GLN A 502 -15.97 18.26 9.33
C GLN A 502 -14.60 17.82 8.82
N PRO A 503 -13.91 18.67 8.03
CA PRO A 503 -12.65 18.32 7.39
C PRO A 503 -11.60 17.83 8.40
N GLN A 504 -11.58 18.35 9.63
CA GLN A 504 -10.67 17.88 10.69
C GLN A 504 -10.82 16.39 11.05
N LYS A 505 -11.98 15.77 10.81
CA LYS A 505 -12.23 14.34 11.08
C LYS A 505 -11.83 13.42 9.91
N GLN A 506 -11.59 13.97 8.71
CA GLN A 506 -11.19 13.18 7.54
C GLN A 506 -9.68 12.83 7.59
N ASP A 507 -9.32 11.67 8.14
CA ASP A 507 -7.94 11.19 8.12
C ASP A 507 -7.66 10.36 6.87
N TYR A 508 -7.22 11.01 5.78
CA TYR A 508 -6.88 10.32 4.52
C TYR A 508 -5.75 9.31 4.66
N LYS A 509 -4.87 9.44 5.66
CA LYS A 509 -3.83 8.44 5.91
C LYS A 509 -4.45 7.15 6.46
N LEU A 510 -5.46 7.27 7.32
CA LEU A 510 -6.18 6.13 7.88
C LEU A 510 -7.11 5.50 6.83
N ILE A 511 -7.87 6.33 6.11
CA ILE A 511 -8.74 5.88 5.01
C ILE A 511 -7.93 5.11 3.97
N ALA A 512 -6.79 5.65 3.54
CA ALA A 512 -5.94 5.00 2.55
C ALA A 512 -5.42 3.63 3.00
N GLN A 513 -5.21 3.40 4.31
CA GLN A 513 -4.76 2.11 4.85
C GLN A 513 -5.82 1.01 4.72
N TYR A 514 -7.11 1.36 4.76
CA TYR A 514 -8.20 0.40 4.86
C TYR A 514 -9.13 0.38 3.65
N CYS A 515 -9.06 1.37 2.75
CA CYS A 515 -9.95 1.48 1.60
C CYS A 515 -9.15 1.44 0.30
N ASN A 516 -9.66 0.73 -0.70
CA ASN A 516 -9.10 0.73 -2.04
C ASN A 516 -9.42 2.02 -2.80
N LEU A 517 -10.59 2.58 -2.52
CA LEU A 517 -11.02 3.86 -3.01
C LEU A 517 -12.08 4.46 -2.10
N TRP A 518 -12.29 5.77 -2.18
CA TRP A 518 -13.26 6.42 -1.32
C TRP A 518 -13.90 7.67 -1.93
N ARG A 519 -15.22 7.80 -1.73
CA ARG A 519 -16.02 8.96 -2.14
C ARG A 519 -15.74 10.12 -1.20
N ASN A 520 -15.29 11.25 -1.75
CA ASN A 520 -14.91 12.42 -0.94
C ASN A 520 -16.00 13.48 -0.78
N PHE A 521 -16.97 13.51 -1.70
CA PHE A 521 -17.88 14.63 -1.86
C PHE A 521 -19.29 14.16 -2.24
N ASP A 522 -20.22 15.11 -2.34
CA ASP A 522 -21.62 14.93 -2.70
C ASP A 522 -21.83 14.02 -3.91
N ASP A 523 -22.98 13.36 -3.92
CA ASP A 523 -23.43 12.55 -5.05
C ASP A 523 -23.55 13.37 -6.34
N ILE A 524 -23.09 12.78 -7.44
CA ILE A 524 -23.27 13.33 -8.76
C ILE A 524 -24.72 13.20 -9.20
N SER A 525 -25.28 14.32 -9.67
CA SER A 525 -26.56 14.36 -10.36
C SER A 525 -26.37 14.55 -11.86
N MET A 526 -27.41 14.26 -12.65
CA MET A 526 -27.42 14.42 -14.11
C MET A 526 -27.43 15.89 -14.55
N SER A 527 -26.41 16.67 -14.17
CA SER A 527 -26.33 18.09 -14.50
C SER A 527 -24.89 18.57 -14.64
N TRP A 528 -24.68 19.52 -15.54
CA TRP A 528 -23.40 20.23 -15.67
C TRP A 528 -22.99 20.95 -14.37
N SER A 529 -23.96 21.51 -13.64
CA SER A 529 -23.73 22.15 -12.34
C SER A 529 -23.13 21.20 -11.32
N SER A 530 -23.55 19.93 -11.30
CA SER A 530 -23.02 18.92 -10.40
C SER A 530 -21.58 18.53 -10.76
N ILE A 531 -21.30 18.31 -12.05
CA ILE A 531 -19.92 18.10 -12.55
C ILE A 531 -19.01 19.26 -12.10
N LEU A 532 -19.43 20.51 -12.33
CA LEU A 532 -18.63 21.68 -11.92
C LEU A 532 -18.47 21.80 -10.40
N SER A 533 -19.49 21.47 -9.61
CA SER A 533 -19.42 21.49 -8.15
C SER A 533 -18.33 20.53 -7.65
N ILE A 534 -18.32 19.30 -8.17
CA ILE A 534 -17.29 18.28 -7.87
C ILE A 534 -15.92 18.78 -8.31
N ILE A 535 -15.79 19.33 -9.52
CA ILE A 535 -14.52 19.90 -10.00
C ILE A 535 -13.99 20.99 -9.07
N ASN A 536 -14.85 21.92 -8.68
CA ASN A 536 -14.47 22.94 -7.73
C ASN A 536 -14.03 22.33 -6.39
N TYR A 537 -14.76 21.37 -5.84
CA TYR A 537 -14.39 20.75 -4.56
C TYR A 537 -12.97 20.13 -4.61
N TYR A 538 -12.67 19.33 -5.64
CA TYR A 538 -11.37 18.70 -5.79
C TYR A 538 -10.25 19.71 -6.05
N ASP A 539 -10.49 20.75 -6.85
CA ASP A 539 -9.52 21.82 -7.08
C ASP A 539 -9.11 22.54 -5.79
N HIS A 540 -10.09 22.85 -4.93
CA HIS A 540 -9.86 23.53 -3.66
C HIS A 540 -9.14 22.65 -2.65
N ASN A 541 -9.34 21.33 -2.70
CA ASN A 541 -8.79 20.36 -1.73
C ASN A 541 -7.57 19.58 -2.24
N GLN A 542 -7.09 19.87 -3.46
CA GLN A 542 -6.08 19.06 -4.15
C GLN A 542 -4.80 18.84 -3.32
N ASP A 543 -4.31 19.84 -2.58
CA ASP A 543 -3.06 19.73 -1.81
C ASP A 543 -3.16 18.77 -0.63
N ARG A 544 -4.37 18.65 -0.08
CA ARG A 544 -4.68 17.70 0.99
C ARG A 544 -4.88 16.29 0.45
N GLN A 545 -5.48 16.20 -0.73
CA GLN A 545 -5.87 14.95 -1.36
C GLN A 545 -4.70 14.27 -2.07
N ILE A 546 -4.05 14.93 -3.03
CA ILE A 546 -3.04 14.33 -3.93
C ILE A 546 -2.03 13.37 -3.25
N PRO A 547 -1.48 13.65 -2.05
CA PRO A 547 -0.55 12.73 -1.38
C PRO A 547 -1.08 11.32 -1.10
N TYR A 548 -2.39 11.12 -1.09
CA TYR A 548 -3.05 9.84 -0.76
C TYR A 548 -3.67 9.14 -1.98
N ASN A 549 -3.53 9.70 -3.19
CA ASN A 549 -4.01 9.06 -4.42
C ASN A 549 -2.87 8.28 -5.10
N GLY A 550 -3.11 7.02 -5.43
CA GLY A 550 -2.17 6.21 -6.20
C GLY A 550 -2.52 4.72 -6.24
N PRO A 551 -1.63 3.87 -6.78
CA PRO A 551 -1.90 2.44 -6.98
C PRO A 551 -2.37 1.69 -5.72
N GLY A 552 -3.66 1.32 -5.71
CA GLY A 552 -4.31 0.62 -4.59
C GLY A 552 -5.19 1.51 -3.69
N GLN A 553 -5.18 2.83 -3.91
CA GLN A 553 -5.81 3.85 -3.06
C GLN A 553 -6.26 5.06 -3.93
N TRP A 554 -7.53 5.12 -4.31
CA TRP A 554 -8.02 6.13 -5.25
C TRP A 554 -9.08 7.03 -4.65
N PHE A 555 -9.03 8.32 -5.01
CA PHE A 555 -10.18 9.18 -4.80
C PHE A 555 -11.28 8.87 -5.78
N ASP A 556 -12.52 8.88 -5.27
CA ASP A 556 -13.71 8.68 -6.06
C ASP A 556 -14.52 9.99 -6.14
N PRO A 557 -14.42 10.73 -7.27
CA PRO A 557 -15.26 11.90 -7.57
C PRO A 557 -16.67 11.52 -8.05
N ASP A 558 -17.08 10.27 -7.88
CA ASP A 558 -18.35 9.69 -8.30
C ASP A 558 -18.46 9.37 -9.80
N MET A 559 -19.59 8.79 -10.19
CA MET A 559 -19.81 8.17 -11.50
C MET A 559 -19.68 9.09 -12.73
N ILE A 560 -19.35 8.49 -13.87
CA ILE A 560 -19.39 9.11 -15.19
C ILE A 560 -20.82 9.12 -15.72
N ILE A 561 -21.39 10.30 -15.92
CA ILE A 561 -22.75 10.48 -16.45
C ILE A 561 -22.77 10.75 -17.96
N GLY A 562 -21.59 10.83 -18.61
CA GLY A 562 -21.47 10.84 -20.06
C GLY A 562 -22.21 9.68 -20.71
N GLY A 563 -22.90 9.94 -21.83
CA GLY A 563 -23.81 8.99 -22.47
C GLY A 563 -25.27 9.10 -22.06
N ASN A 564 -25.58 9.96 -21.08
CA ASN A 564 -26.94 10.43 -20.84
C ASN A 564 -27.24 11.72 -21.64
N THR A 565 -28.51 12.02 -21.85
CA THR A 565 -28.99 13.15 -22.67
C THR A 565 -28.98 14.50 -21.95
N GLU A 566 -28.80 14.48 -20.63
CA GLU A 566 -28.91 15.62 -19.73
C GLU A 566 -27.68 16.55 -19.76
N ILE A 567 -26.58 16.09 -20.37
CA ILE A 567 -25.36 16.87 -20.60
C ILE A 567 -24.94 16.82 -22.07
N THR A 568 -24.22 17.84 -22.52
CA THR A 568 -23.74 17.90 -23.91
C THR A 568 -22.51 17.00 -24.12
N TYR A 569 -22.19 16.69 -25.38
CA TYR A 569 -20.96 15.96 -25.72
C TYR A 569 -19.69 16.68 -25.24
N ASP A 570 -19.64 18.02 -25.32
CA ASP A 570 -18.52 18.80 -24.82
C ASP A 570 -18.37 18.66 -23.29
N GLN A 571 -19.49 18.66 -22.55
CA GLN A 571 -19.50 18.44 -21.10
C GLN A 571 -19.12 17.00 -20.73
N ALA A 572 -19.52 16.01 -21.51
CA ALA A 572 -19.09 14.62 -21.33
C ALA A 572 -17.57 14.46 -21.56
N ARG A 573 -17.01 15.15 -22.57
CA ARG A 573 -15.55 15.23 -22.78
C ARG A 573 -14.85 15.92 -21.62
N VAL A 574 -15.43 16.98 -21.04
CA VAL A 574 -14.93 17.61 -19.81
C VAL A 574 -14.86 16.58 -18.69
N GLN A 575 -15.96 15.89 -18.40
CA GLN A 575 -16.01 14.92 -17.31
C GLN A 575 -14.94 13.84 -17.48
N MET A 576 -14.90 13.19 -18.65
CA MET A 576 -13.90 12.17 -18.96
C MET A 576 -12.47 12.69 -18.85
N THR A 577 -12.20 13.91 -19.32
CA THR A 577 -10.87 14.52 -19.25
C THR A 577 -10.44 14.75 -17.81
N ILE A 578 -11.30 15.39 -17.00
CA ILE A 578 -10.92 15.77 -15.64
C ILE A 578 -10.80 14.55 -14.72
N TRP A 579 -11.70 13.57 -14.84
CA TRP A 579 -11.58 12.30 -14.12
C TRP A 579 -10.27 11.57 -14.50
N SER A 580 -9.94 11.52 -15.79
CA SER A 580 -8.69 10.92 -16.27
C SER A 580 -7.46 11.67 -15.78
N MET A 581 -7.54 13.00 -15.67
CA MET A 581 -6.47 13.83 -15.10
C MET A 581 -6.26 13.51 -13.62
N TRP A 582 -7.29 13.13 -12.87
CA TRP A 582 -7.13 12.75 -11.47
C TRP A 582 -6.73 11.29 -11.24
N SER A 583 -6.76 10.44 -12.28
CA SER A 583 -6.68 8.97 -12.11
C SER A 583 -7.83 8.49 -11.22
N ALA A 584 -9.05 8.88 -11.58
CA ALA A 584 -10.26 8.56 -10.85
C ALA A 584 -10.92 7.28 -11.40
N PRO A 585 -11.75 6.57 -10.62
CA PRO A 585 -12.60 5.52 -11.14
C PRO A 585 -13.41 5.99 -12.36
N LEU A 586 -13.35 5.25 -13.46
CA LEU A 586 -14.22 5.49 -14.62
C LEU A 586 -15.40 4.53 -14.56
N ILE A 587 -16.32 4.81 -13.64
CA ILE A 587 -17.53 3.99 -13.44
C ILE A 587 -18.71 4.71 -14.11
N MET A 588 -19.18 4.18 -15.22
CA MET A 588 -20.30 4.75 -15.97
C MET A 588 -21.62 4.57 -15.22
N SER A 589 -22.51 5.54 -15.35
CA SER A 589 -23.91 5.37 -15.01
C SER A 589 -24.80 5.97 -16.09
N ASN A 590 -25.23 5.11 -17.00
CA ASN A 590 -26.04 5.42 -18.17
C ASN A 590 -26.76 4.14 -18.60
N ASP A 591 -27.58 4.22 -19.65
CA ASP A 591 -28.21 3.03 -20.22
C ASP A 591 -27.43 2.56 -21.46
N LEU A 592 -26.51 1.60 -21.31
CA LEU A 592 -25.66 1.13 -22.41
C LEU A 592 -26.45 0.51 -23.57
N ARG A 593 -27.75 0.22 -23.38
CA ARG A 593 -28.64 -0.27 -24.44
C ARG A 593 -29.01 0.84 -25.42
N THR A 594 -28.89 2.11 -25.01
CA THR A 594 -29.37 3.28 -25.75
C THR A 594 -28.34 4.41 -25.88
N VAL A 595 -27.12 4.23 -25.37
CA VAL A 595 -26.01 5.18 -25.60
C VAL A 595 -25.75 5.34 -27.10
N ASP A 596 -25.72 6.59 -27.56
CA ASP A 596 -25.47 6.93 -28.96
C ASP A 596 -23.97 6.79 -29.35
N GLU A 597 -23.69 6.74 -30.66
CA GLU A 597 -22.33 6.49 -31.16
C GLU A 597 -21.33 7.59 -30.79
N GLU A 598 -21.74 8.86 -30.66
CA GLU A 598 -20.82 9.94 -30.26
C GLU A 598 -20.46 9.82 -28.78
N SER A 599 -21.44 9.56 -27.92
CA SER A 599 -21.20 9.25 -26.51
C SER A 599 -20.33 8.00 -26.32
N LYS A 600 -20.56 6.96 -27.12
CA LYS A 600 -19.75 5.74 -27.11
C LYS A 600 -18.30 6.03 -27.49
N LYS A 601 -18.05 6.84 -28.52
CA LYS A 601 -16.68 7.28 -28.87
C LYS A 601 -16.00 8.03 -27.73
N ILE A 602 -16.74 8.86 -26.99
CA ILE A 602 -16.20 9.59 -25.83
C ILE A 602 -15.80 8.63 -24.73
N LEU A 603 -16.70 7.72 -24.35
CA LEU A 603 -16.49 6.74 -23.28
C LEU A 603 -15.42 5.70 -23.65
N GLN A 604 -15.20 5.42 -24.94
CA GLN A 604 -14.25 4.40 -25.40
C GLN A 604 -12.94 4.97 -25.96
N ASN A 605 -12.68 6.27 -25.78
CA ASN A 605 -11.46 6.88 -26.28
C ASN A 605 -10.23 6.29 -25.58
N ARG A 606 -9.50 5.43 -26.29
CA ARG A 606 -8.34 4.70 -25.78
C ARG A 606 -7.20 5.61 -25.34
N GLU A 607 -7.01 6.77 -25.99
CA GLU A 607 -5.93 7.69 -25.63
C GLU A 607 -6.24 8.44 -24.32
N VAL A 608 -7.51 8.81 -24.11
CA VAL A 608 -7.98 9.41 -22.85
C VAL A 608 -7.95 8.40 -21.70
N ILE A 609 -8.46 7.19 -21.93
CA ILE A 609 -8.40 6.08 -20.96
C ILE A 609 -6.94 5.76 -20.61
N ALA A 610 -6.02 5.82 -21.55
CA ALA A 610 -4.60 5.57 -21.27
C ALA A 610 -3.99 6.63 -20.34
N ILE A 611 -4.49 7.87 -20.33
CA ILE A 611 -4.08 8.88 -19.35
C ILE A 611 -4.60 8.49 -17.96
N ASP A 612 -5.86 8.11 -17.84
CA ASP A 612 -6.44 7.64 -16.57
C ASP A 612 -5.68 6.43 -16.01
N GLN A 613 -5.50 5.42 -16.86
CA GLN A 613 -4.91 4.12 -16.56
C GLN A 613 -3.37 4.12 -16.61
N ASP A 614 -2.74 5.29 -16.51
CA ASP A 614 -1.28 5.44 -16.50
C ASP A 614 -0.68 4.68 -15.31
N PRO A 615 0.35 3.83 -15.53
CA PRO A 615 0.89 2.97 -14.49
C PRO A 615 1.61 3.70 -13.36
N MET A 616 1.95 4.99 -13.53
CA MET A 616 2.50 5.80 -12.44
C MET A 616 1.41 6.16 -11.42
N GLY A 617 0.13 6.14 -11.80
CA GLY A 617 -1.00 6.39 -10.91
C GLY A 617 -0.99 7.77 -10.25
N ILE A 618 -0.33 8.76 -10.85
CA ILE A 618 -0.18 10.09 -10.27
C ILE A 618 -1.43 10.93 -10.56
N MET A 619 -2.05 11.49 -9.52
CA MET A 619 -3.11 12.48 -9.69
C MET A 619 -2.56 13.78 -10.31
N GLY A 620 -3.20 14.25 -11.38
CA GLY A 620 -2.91 15.53 -12.01
C GLY A 620 -3.29 16.71 -11.12
N ARG A 621 -2.65 17.86 -11.38
CA ARG A 621 -2.76 19.07 -10.56
C ARG A 621 -3.33 20.22 -11.35
N LEU A 622 -4.18 21.03 -10.72
CA LEU A 622 -4.57 22.33 -11.27
C LEU A 622 -3.40 23.30 -11.02
N VAL A 623 -2.79 23.81 -12.09
CA VAL A 623 -1.58 24.65 -12.03
C VAL A 623 -1.85 26.12 -12.33
N ALA A 624 -2.96 26.43 -13.00
CA ALA A 624 -3.43 27.79 -13.20
C ALA A 624 -4.95 27.83 -13.12
N ASN A 625 -5.48 28.82 -12.42
CA ASN A 625 -6.91 28.95 -12.19
C ASN A 625 -7.35 30.41 -12.32
N THR A 626 -8.49 30.60 -12.96
CA THR A 626 -9.22 31.87 -13.05
C THR A 626 -10.70 31.57 -12.83
N THR A 627 -11.58 32.58 -12.85
CA THR A 627 -13.03 32.35 -12.74
C THR A 627 -13.58 31.43 -13.84
N ASP A 628 -13.10 31.57 -15.07
CA ASP A 628 -13.63 30.84 -16.22
C ASP A 628 -12.73 29.70 -16.71
N LEU A 629 -11.43 29.72 -16.40
CA LEU A 629 -10.44 28.77 -16.94
C LEU A 629 -9.68 28.04 -15.84
N GLY A 630 -9.53 26.72 -16.01
CA GLY A 630 -8.61 25.89 -15.22
C GLY A 630 -7.63 25.15 -16.13
N VAL A 631 -6.34 25.17 -15.78
CA VAL A 631 -5.27 24.43 -16.49
C VAL A 631 -4.73 23.34 -15.58
N TYR A 632 -4.79 22.10 -16.05
CA TYR A 632 -4.35 20.91 -15.32
C TYR A 632 -3.14 20.28 -15.98
N VAL A 633 -2.22 19.75 -15.18
CA VAL A 633 -1.01 19.05 -15.64
C VAL A 633 -0.85 17.74 -14.88
N LYS A 634 -0.63 16.64 -15.61
CA LYS A 634 -0.43 15.29 -15.07
C LYS A 634 0.85 14.69 -15.67
N PRO A 635 1.85 14.33 -14.85
CA PRO A 635 2.98 13.51 -15.32
C PRO A 635 2.51 12.13 -15.76
N VAL A 636 2.95 11.66 -16.92
CA VAL A 636 2.57 10.36 -17.51
C VAL A 636 3.77 9.68 -18.18
N VAL A 637 3.61 8.40 -18.53
CA VAL A 637 4.60 7.63 -19.29
C VAL A 637 4.57 7.99 -20.79
N PRO A 638 5.71 7.90 -21.51
CA PRO A 638 7.03 7.44 -21.04
C PRO A 638 7.78 8.47 -20.19
N ARG A 639 8.66 7.97 -19.31
CA ARG A 639 9.59 8.76 -18.47
C ARG A 639 11.02 8.28 -18.67
N ASP A 640 11.94 9.22 -18.83
CA ASP A 640 13.38 8.98 -18.79
C ASP A 640 13.88 9.12 -17.34
N THR A 641 14.22 7.99 -16.72
CA THR A 641 14.73 7.97 -15.34
C THR A 641 16.17 8.45 -15.24
N ALA A 642 16.97 8.36 -16.31
CA ALA A 642 18.37 8.79 -16.33
C ALA A 642 18.48 10.31 -16.42
N LYS A 643 17.66 10.95 -17.27
CA LYS A 643 17.58 12.41 -17.41
C LYS A 643 16.62 13.07 -16.43
N ASN A 644 15.86 12.28 -15.66
CA ASN A 644 14.78 12.73 -14.78
C ASN A 644 13.73 13.60 -15.51
N THR A 645 13.42 13.25 -16.76
CA THR A 645 12.41 13.93 -17.59
C THR A 645 11.21 13.01 -17.80
N THR A 646 10.00 13.55 -17.84
CA THR A 646 8.76 12.77 -18.02
C THR A 646 7.90 13.35 -19.13
N SER A 647 6.99 12.55 -19.67
CA SER A 647 5.90 13.02 -20.52
C SER A 647 4.77 13.62 -19.66
N TYR A 648 3.91 14.43 -20.26
CA TYR A 648 2.83 15.12 -19.55
C TYR A 648 1.52 15.09 -20.33
N ALA A 649 0.41 14.97 -19.62
CA ALA A 649 -0.91 15.32 -20.12
C ALA A 649 -1.31 16.71 -19.60
N VAL A 650 -1.93 17.52 -20.45
CA VAL A 650 -2.36 18.89 -20.14
C VAL A 650 -3.82 19.05 -20.55
N ALA A 651 -4.65 19.50 -19.62
CA ALA A 651 -6.05 19.82 -19.88
C ALA A 651 -6.33 21.29 -19.62
N ILE A 652 -7.08 21.94 -20.51
CA ILE A 652 -7.51 23.33 -20.36
C ILE A 652 -9.04 23.34 -20.38
N LEU A 653 -9.64 23.58 -19.22
CA LEU A 653 -11.08 23.58 -19.01
C LEU A 653 -11.62 25.00 -19.09
N ASN A 654 -12.65 25.20 -19.91
CA ASN A 654 -13.49 26.40 -19.89
C ASN A 654 -14.80 26.14 -19.12
N ARG A 655 -14.89 26.72 -17.92
CA ARG A 655 -16.05 26.67 -17.01
C ARG A 655 -17.16 27.63 -17.42
N SER A 656 -16.86 28.61 -18.27
CA SER A 656 -17.86 29.60 -18.69
C SER A 656 -18.98 28.93 -19.47
N SER A 657 -20.22 29.31 -19.17
CA SER A 657 -21.40 28.85 -19.91
C SER A 657 -21.67 29.63 -21.19
N SER A 658 -21.00 30.78 -21.39
CA SER A 658 -21.28 31.69 -22.51
C SER A 658 -20.05 32.20 -23.23
N LYS A 659 -18.89 32.30 -22.56
CA LYS A 659 -17.69 32.91 -23.15
C LYS A 659 -16.77 31.86 -23.73
N LYS A 660 -16.41 32.04 -25.00
CA LYS A 660 -15.24 31.38 -25.60
C LYS A 660 -13.97 32.06 -25.09
N HIS A 661 -12.93 31.28 -24.84
CA HIS A 661 -11.63 31.79 -24.39
C HIS A 661 -10.51 31.34 -25.32
N SER A 662 -9.66 32.29 -25.72
CA SER A 662 -8.41 32.01 -26.43
C SER A 662 -7.27 31.94 -25.42
N VAL A 663 -6.64 30.78 -25.29
CA VAL A 663 -5.61 30.50 -24.29
C VAL A 663 -4.28 30.27 -24.98
N THR A 664 -3.28 31.08 -24.61
CA THR A 664 -1.89 30.87 -25.03
C THR A 664 -1.11 30.15 -23.92
N LEU A 665 -0.53 29.00 -24.25
CA LEU A 665 0.14 28.13 -23.31
C LEU A 665 1.60 27.93 -23.69
N GLN A 666 2.53 28.24 -22.80
CA GLN A 666 3.96 27.99 -22.98
C GLN A 666 4.40 26.84 -22.07
N LEU A 667 5.10 25.85 -22.64
CA LEU A 667 5.44 24.62 -21.92
C LEU A 667 6.30 24.86 -20.67
N SER A 668 7.23 25.81 -20.71
CA SER A 668 8.08 26.15 -19.56
C SER A 668 7.28 26.65 -18.36
N HIS A 669 6.15 27.33 -18.58
CA HIS A 669 5.28 27.80 -17.49
C HIS A 669 4.53 26.65 -16.80
N LEU A 670 4.41 25.49 -17.46
CA LEU A 670 3.81 24.28 -16.89
C LEU A 670 4.84 23.38 -16.20
N GLY A 671 6.11 23.82 -16.09
CA GLY A 671 7.19 23.02 -15.53
C GLY A 671 7.80 22.00 -16.51
N MET A 672 7.42 22.05 -17.78
CA MET A 672 7.97 21.17 -18.82
C MET A 672 9.26 21.75 -19.39
N SER A 673 10.40 21.14 -19.05
CA SER A 673 11.73 21.72 -19.24
C SER A 673 12.67 20.94 -20.17
N ASN A 674 12.20 19.86 -20.81
CA ASN A 674 13.04 19.07 -21.71
C ASN A 674 13.54 19.91 -22.90
N ALA A 675 14.86 20.05 -23.02
CA ALA A 675 15.48 20.87 -24.07
C ALA A 675 15.26 20.30 -25.49
N GLU A 676 15.09 18.97 -25.61
CA GLU A 676 14.78 18.29 -26.88
C GLU A 676 13.31 18.54 -27.33
N GLY A 677 12.46 19.08 -26.45
CA GLY A 677 11.05 19.33 -26.70
C GLY A 677 10.14 18.14 -26.42
N TYR A 678 8.87 18.29 -26.80
CA TYR A 678 7.79 17.32 -26.60
C TYR A 678 6.96 17.19 -27.87
N ALA A 679 6.68 15.96 -28.28
CA ALA A 679 5.71 15.68 -29.33
C ALA A 679 4.30 15.73 -28.73
N CYS A 680 3.51 16.74 -29.10
CA CYS A 680 2.19 16.99 -28.53
C CYS A 680 1.08 16.53 -29.49
N ARG A 681 0.07 15.89 -28.94
CA ARG A 681 -1.08 15.31 -29.64
C ARG A 681 -2.38 15.68 -28.93
N ASP A 682 -3.39 16.05 -29.71
CA ASP A 682 -4.76 16.26 -29.24
C ASP A 682 -5.46 14.93 -29.05
N LEU A 683 -5.97 14.67 -27.84
CA LEU A 683 -6.56 13.39 -27.46
C LEU A 683 -8.04 13.27 -27.87
N TRP A 684 -8.73 14.38 -28.14
CA TRP A 684 -10.12 14.36 -28.60
C TRP A 684 -10.22 14.45 -30.12
N GLU A 685 -9.35 15.25 -30.75
CA GLU A 685 -9.28 15.35 -32.21
C GLU A 685 -8.37 14.26 -32.83
N LEU A 686 -7.66 13.49 -32.00
CA LEU A 686 -6.76 12.40 -32.40
C LEU A 686 -5.74 12.83 -33.45
N SER A 687 -5.23 14.06 -33.31
CA SER A 687 -4.34 14.70 -34.27
C SER A 687 -3.05 15.18 -33.64
N ASP A 688 -1.95 15.06 -34.37
CA ASP A 688 -0.65 15.51 -33.90
C ASP A 688 -0.52 17.02 -34.08
N LEU A 689 -0.17 17.72 -33.01
CA LEU A 689 0.02 19.18 -33.01
C LEU A 689 1.44 19.59 -33.41
N GLY A 690 2.39 18.64 -33.37
CA GLY A 690 3.80 18.85 -33.68
C GLY A 690 4.72 18.71 -32.46
N THR A 691 5.99 19.07 -32.63
CA THR A 691 6.99 19.05 -31.55
C THR A 691 7.29 20.46 -31.06
N PHE A 692 7.22 20.65 -29.75
CA PHE A 692 7.35 21.96 -29.11
C PHE A 692 8.42 21.94 -28.03
N ARG A 693 9.28 22.95 -28.05
CA ARG A 693 10.31 23.20 -27.04
C ARG A 693 9.75 24.00 -25.87
N PRO A 694 10.44 24.06 -24.72
CA PRO A 694 9.94 24.73 -23.52
C PRO A 694 9.46 26.18 -23.74
N ARG A 695 10.11 26.92 -24.65
CA ARG A 695 9.77 28.33 -24.95
C ARG A 695 8.69 28.49 -26.02
N ASP A 696 8.30 27.42 -26.70
CA ASP A 696 7.29 27.48 -27.74
C ASP A 696 5.89 27.61 -27.10
N SER A 697 4.96 28.20 -27.85
CA SER A 697 3.60 28.46 -27.36
C SER A 697 2.54 27.84 -28.25
N PHE A 698 1.48 27.37 -27.61
CA PHE A 698 0.25 26.89 -28.22
C PHE A 698 -0.82 27.95 -28.09
N ASN A 699 -1.73 28.03 -29.06
CA ASN A 699 -2.93 28.81 -28.95
C ASN A 699 -4.13 27.89 -29.14
N PHE A 700 -5.01 27.86 -28.14
CA PHE A 700 -6.23 27.07 -28.18
C PHE A 700 -7.45 27.96 -28.00
N ASP A 701 -8.49 27.64 -28.75
CA ASP A 701 -9.74 28.37 -28.79
C ASP A 701 -10.84 27.50 -28.17
N ILE A 702 -11.11 27.69 -26.87
CA ILE A 702 -11.90 26.76 -26.07
C ILE A 702 -13.33 27.28 -25.94
N LYS A 703 -14.27 26.51 -26.50
CA LYS A 703 -15.72 26.79 -26.45
C LYS A 703 -16.22 26.84 -24.98
N PRO A 704 -17.36 27.49 -24.72
CA PRO A 704 -18.02 27.42 -23.42
C PRO A 704 -18.30 25.96 -23.01
N THR A 705 -18.10 25.63 -21.73
CA THR A 705 -18.33 24.27 -21.17
C THR A 705 -17.56 23.14 -21.86
N ALA A 706 -16.41 23.45 -22.46
CA ALA A 706 -15.58 22.49 -23.20
C ALA A 706 -14.17 22.39 -22.60
N VAL A 707 -13.41 21.40 -23.08
CA VAL A 707 -12.03 21.15 -22.66
C VAL A 707 -11.14 20.93 -23.88
N GLN A 708 -9.91 21.45 -23.80
CA GLN A 708 -8.81 21.03 -24.65
C GLN A 708 -7.97 20.01 -23.90
N PHE A 709 -7.68 18.85 -24.48
CA PHE A 709 -6.89 17.81 -23.83
C PHE A 709 -5.77 17.30 -24.72
N ILE A 710 -4.52 17.46 -24.27
CA ILE A 710 -3.32 17.10 -25.05
C ILE A 710 -2.38 16.21 -24.25
N LYS A 711 -1.69 15.29 -24.94
CA LYS A 711 -0.53 14.57 -24.40
C LYS A 711 0.73 15.08 -25.09
N CYS A 712 1.69 15.52 -24.30
CA CYS A 712 3.02 15.94 -24.74
C CYS A 712 4.04 14.90 -24.30
N SER A 713 4.46 14.07 -25.25
CA SER A 713 5.35 12.92 -25.04
C SER A 713 6.80 13.27 -25.31
N LEU A 714 7.72 12.61 -24.61
CA LEU A 714 9.15 12.68 -24.95
C LEU A 714 9.36 12.08 -26.36
N PRO A 715 10.00 12.79 -27.31
CA PRO A 715 10.02 12.42 -28.73
C PRO A 715 10.84 11.17 -29.08
N ASN A 716 11.61 10.61 -28.14
CA ASN A 716 12.63 9.58 -28.40
C ASN A 716 12.49 8.31 -27.52
N LEU A 717 11.31 8.05 -26.94
CA LEU A 717 11.07 6.93 -26.01
C LEU A 717 9.82 6.11 -26.34
#